data_AF-A0A1Q3J388-F1
#
_entry.id   AF-A0A1Q3J388-F1
#
_cell.length_a   1.000
_cell.length_b   1.000
_cell.length_c   1.000
_cell.angle_alpha   90.00
_cell.angle_beta   90.00
_cell.angle_gamma   90.00
#
_symmetry.space_group_name_H-M   'P 1'
#
loop_
_entity.id
_entity.type
_entity.pdbx_description
1 polymer ?
#
loop_
_entity_poly.entity_id
_entity_poly.type
_entity_poly.pdbx_seq_one_letter_code
_entity_poly.pdbx_strand_id
1 'polypeptide(L)'
;EWRQADSPFFVAGLSGAQVVKLAAAGVQTLAQLAALPAGTKVDGMGPDTVAKLSAQARLQLTARDSGKPGFELLPLARGRGFGMLPAPDKGDLFFDMEGDPLAGVGLEYLFGICGRIGDAAEPAFTPVWAHDPAQEKAAFERVVRLFVDQVAQHPGAHIYHYAAYEPTALKKLAMRYATMEAELDQLLRERRFVDLYRVVVQALRASTESYSIKDLEALYWRKRTGEVKTASASIVEYERWSVTQDQAILDSICAYNQDDCVSTAHLRDWLERLRPAGVAVDIVDDGGDKAEVSAERAEREARKQALATDVRACGNGDPRVRDLVAELLWFHQRSQKPGWWALFERQAWSEDELIDDAESLGGLTRDPNTAPVAVKRSFDTTYLFPPQDTKLKIGDTPRIAETLGTCGTIVEISAEDGRLVLRRGAKAAALPDRFSLVPAPINLQGVPDAVFAFAERFARGLAPGDQALVDILMRQVPRLKARQGGQPIRAAGEPLTDAVARAAMDLDGSYLIIQGPPGTGKTYTAAHAIVTLLQAGKRVGVSSNSHKAINKLLGEVEKHAEMADFRFHGAKKGNKDAPETEYNGAHITTIFDSKDTSPAHRLVGGTVFHFCREDQRQAYDYLFVDEAGQVSLGNLVAMAGAAANIVLVGDQMQLPQPVQGVHPGETGLSSLEYLLEDKATVPDNRGILLNETRRLHPALCSFISDAIYDGRLTAHASTATRRLDVRRGAGGAIRDAGLSFVPVAHEGCTQSSRPEAEAIAGLIGTLCAQSLVRGEVVRPLTTADILVVAPYNLQVNLLKEVLPQGVQIGTVDKFQGQEAPVVIVSMTTSKGADAPRGTEFLFNPNRFNVAISRAECLAIVVHGTELLDGAWTKIDDLRRLNLFAHAEAVAA
;
A
#
# COMPACT_ATOMS: atom_id res chain seq x y z
N GLU A 1 18.74 33.01 5.76
CA GLU A 1 19.27 33.05 4.38
C GLU A 1 18.17 33.10 3.31
N TRP A 2 17.28 32.10 3.16
CA TRP A 2 16.25 32.13 2.10
C TRP A 2 15.30 33.33 2.13
N ARG A 3 14.89 33.80 3.32
CA ARG A 3 14.10 35.04 3.46
C ARG A 3 14.88 36.29 3.02
N GLN A 4 16.21 36.32 3.23
CA GLN A 4 17.06 37.42 2.78
C GLN A 4 17.28 37.38 1.26
N ALA A 5 17.26 36.18 0.66
CA ALA A 5 17.40 35.96 -0.78
C ALA A 5 16.08 36.12 -1.56
N ASP A 6 14.98 36.52 -0.91
CA ASP A 6 13.65 36.65 -1.52
C ASP A 6 13.19 35.36 -2.25
N SER A 7 13.52 34.19 -1.70
CA SER A 7 13.30 32.92 -2.38
C SER A 7 11.82 32.65 -2.71
N PRO A 8 11.49 32.11 -3.90
CA PRO A 8 10.13 31.69 -4.27
C PRO A 8 9.62 30.50 -3.45
N PHE A 9 10.47 29.89 -2.62
CA PHE A 9 10.08 28.81 -1.70
C PHE A 9 8.92 29.22 -0.76
N PHE A 10 8.77 30.50 -0.44
CA PHE A 10 7.69 31.00 0.41
C PHE A 10 6.39 31.32 -0.36
N VAL A 11 6.32 30.99 -1.66
CA VAL A 11 5.08 31.11 -2.42
C VAL A 11 4.16 29.95 -2.08
N ALA A 12 2.95 30.25 -1.62
CA ALA A 12 2.02 29.23 -1.18
C ALA A 12 1.66 28.26 -2.31
N GLY A 13 1.66 26.95 -2.02
CA GLY A 13 1.39 25.90 -3.00
C GLY A 13 2.53 25.59 -3.97
N LEU A 14 3.72 26.19 -3.77
CA LEU A 14 4.90 25.91 -4.57
C LEU A 14 5.72 24.77 -3.93
N SER A 15 5.93 23.69 -4.66
CA SER A 15 6.67 22.52 -4.14
C SER A 15 8.18 22.67 -4.29
N GLY A 16 8.98 21.97 -3.47
CA GLY A 16 10.45 22.00 -3.58
C GLY A 16 10.95 21.59 -4.97
N ALA A 17 10.29 20.63 -5.63
CA ALA A 17 10.60 20.25 -7.01
C ALA A 17 10.32 21.38 -8.01
N GLN A 18 9.24 22.14 -7.81
CA GLN A 18 8.93 23.31 -8.63
C GLN A 18 9.91 24.47 -8.41
N VAL A 19 10.42 24.67 -7.18
CA VAL A 19 11.50 25.65 -6.90
C VAL A 19 12.73 25.33 -7.76
N VAL A 20 13.13 24.06 -7.81
CA VAL A 20 14.31 23.63 -8.60
C VAL A 20 14.09 23.87 -10.09
N LYS A 21 12.90 23.53 -10.62
CA LYS A 21 12.55 23.78 -12.03
C LYS A 21 12.54 25.26 -12.38
N LEU A 22 11.97 26.10 -11.50
CA LEU A 22 11.97 27.55 -11.64
C LEU A 22 13.39 28.14 -11.60
N ALA A 23 14.23 27.66 -10.68
CA ALA A 23 15.62 28.08 -10.60
C ALA A 23 16.42 27.71 -11.87
N ALA A 24 16.17 26.52 -12.44
CA ALA A 24 16.75 26.11 -13.72
C ALA A 24 16.29 26.98 -14.89
N ALA A 25 15.05 27.52 -14.82
CA ALA A 25 14.51 28.50 -15.76
C ALA A 25 14.93 29.96 -15.46
N GLY A 26 15.84 30.18 -14.50
CA GLY A 26 16.35 31.50 -14.14
C GLY A 26 15.45 32.33 -13.20
N VAL A 27 14.43 31.71 -12.60
CA VAL A 27 13.51 32.34 -11.64
C VAL A 27 13.93 31.97 -10.22
N GLN A 28 14.65 32.88 -9.56
CA GLN A 28 15.27 32.67 -8.25
C GLN A 28 14.63 33.48 -7.12
N THR A 29 13.78 34.46 -7.44
CA THR A 29 13.12 35.32 -6.44
C THR A 29 11.59 35.38 -6.58
N LEU A 30 10.91 35.75 -5.50
CA LEU A 30 9.47 36.03 -5.47
C LEU A 30 9.12 37.11 -6.50
N ALA A 31 9.89 38.19 -6.55
CA ALA A 31 9.67 39.28 -7.51
C ALA A 31 9.80 38.82 -8.97
N GLN A 32 10.77 37.95 -9.27
CA GLN A 32 10.93 37.38 -10.61
C GLN A 32 9.75 36.48 -10.99
N LEU A 33 9.28 35.63 -10.06
CA LEU A 33 8.12 34.78 -10.28
C LEU A 33 6.83 35.58 -10.49
N ALA A 34 6.64 36.65 -9.71
CA ALA A 34 5.51 37.57 -9.84
C ALA A 34 5.50 38.32 -11.20
N ALA A 35 6.69 38.64 -11.72
CA ALA A 35 6.87 39.34 -12.98
C ALA A 35 6.88 38.44 -14.23
N LEU A 36 6.72 37.12 -14.08
CA LEU A 36 6.73 36.19 -15.21
C LEU A 36 5.64 36.54 -16.25
N PRO A 37 6.01 36.68 -17.55
CA PRO A 37 5.04 36.84 -18.61
C PRO A 37 4.07 35.66 -18.71
N ALA A 38 2.81 35.95 -19.08
CA ALA A 38 1.82 34.92 -19.35
C ALA A 38 2.30 33.99 -20.49
N GLY A 39 2.15 32.68 -20.30
CA GLY A 39 2.59 31.68 -21.29
C GLY A 39 4.09 31.32 -21.24
N THR A 40 4.84 31.82 -20.24
CA THR A 40 6.22 31.39 -20.01
C THR A 40 6.26 29.87 -19.84
N LYS A 41 7.11 29.20 -20.62
CA LYS A 41 7.33 27.75 -20.50
C LYS A 41 8.44 27.49 -19.48
N VAL A 42 8.17 26.60 -18.54
CA VAL A 42 9.14 26.08 -17.58
C VAL A 42 9.19 24.58 -17.79
N ASP A 43 10.36 24.03 -18.10
CA ASP A 43 10.50 22.62 -18.42
C ASP A 43 10.03 21.73 -17.25
N GLY A 44 9.19 20.75 -17.57
CA GLY A 44 8.56 19.87 -16.59
C GLY A 44 7.46 20.52 -15.74
N MET A 45 6.93 21.68 -16.14
CA MET A 45 5.74 22.29 -15.52
C MET A 45 4.68 22.64 -16.57
N GLY A 46 3.41 22.41 -16.23
CA GLY A 46 2.28 22.82 -17.07
C GLY A 46 2.16 24.35 -17.14
N PRO A 47 1.72 24.92 -18.28
CA PRO A 47 1.55 26.37 -18.42
C PRO A 47 0.54 26.95 -17.43
N ASP A 48 -0.52 26.19 -17.10
CA ASP A 48 -1.53 26.59 -16.10
C ASP A 48 -0.94 26.67 -14.70
N THR A 49 -0.08 25.71 -14.32
CA THR A 49 0.63 25.68 -13.03
C THR A 49 1.56 26.88 -12.90
N VAL A 50 2.34 27.22 -13.94
CA VAL A 50 3.24 28.40 -13.94
C VAL A 50 2.43 29.69 -13.78
N ALA A 51 1.31 29.82 -14.50
CA ALA A 51 0.43 30.98 -14.41
C ALA A 51 -0.17 31.14 -12.99
N LYS A 52 -0.62 30.03 -12.38
CA LYS A 52 -1.17 29.98 -11.02
C LYS A 52 -0.13 30.42 -9.98
N LEU A 53 1.09 29.89 -10.05
CA LEU A 53 2.18 30.24 -9.13
C LEU A 53 2.63 31.70 -9.31
N SER A 54 2.70 32.19 -10.55
CA SER A 54 3.00 33.59 -10.83
C SER A 54 1.94 34.54 -10.26
N ALA A 55 0.65 34.18 -10.37
CA ALA A 55 -0.43 34.95 -9.77
C ALA A 55 -0.40 34.93 -8.23
N GLN A 56 -0.09 33.79 -7.62
CA GLN A 56 0.14 33.67 -6.17
C GLN A 56 1.31 34.55 -5.72
N ALA A 57 2.43 34.52 -6.42
CA ALA A 57 3.58 35.38 -6.13
C ALA A 57 3.23 36.87 -6.23
N ARG A 58 2.45 37.29 -7.24
CA ARG A 58 1.97 38.67 -7.37
C ARG A 58 1.12 39.12 -6.19
N LEU A 59 0.20 38.27 -5.75
CA LEU A 59 -0.69 38.59 -4.63
C LEU A 59 0.10 38.71 -3.31
N GLN A 60 1.02 37.77 -3.04
CA GLN A 60 1.89 37.82 -1.86
C GLN A 60 2.81 39.03 -1.87
N LEU A 61 3.40 39.38 -3.02
CA LEU A 61 4.25 40.56 -3.17
C LEU A 61 3.46 41.85 -2.91
N THR A 62 2.24 41.96 -3.45
CA THR A 62 1.37 43.13 -3.24
C THR A 62 0.99 43.31 -1.76
N ALA A 63 0.68 42.22 -1.06
CA ALA A 63 0.37 42.26 0.37
C ALA A 63 1.61 42.60 1.22
N ARG A 64 2.78 42.07 0.85
CA ARG A 64 4.06 42.41 1.49
C ARG A 64 4.38 43.90 1.38
N ASP A 65 4.21 44.47 0.19
CA ASP A 65 4.53 45.88 -0.07
C ASP A 65 3.51 46.84 0.55
N SER A 66 2.23 46.45 0.61
CA SER A 66 1.16 47.27 1.19
C SER A 66 0.98 47.09 2.71
N GLY A 67 1.55 46.03 3.29
CA GLY A 67 1.36 45.64 4.69
C GLY A 67 -0.07 45.20 5.03
N LYS A 68 -0.92 44.94 4.03
CA LYS A 68 -2.33 44.56 4.21
C LYS A 68 -2.58 43.17 3.61
N PRO A 69 -3.19 42.24 4.37
CA PRO A 69 -3.55 40.95 3.82
C PRO A 69 -4.65 41.13 2.77
N GLY A 70 -4.50 40.44 1.65
CA GLY A 70 -5.44 40.42 0.53
C GLY A 70 -5.81 39.01 0.10
N PHE A 71 -6.90 38.92 -0.66
CA PHE A 71 -7.32 37.70 -1.33
C PHE A 71 -8.05 38.04 -2.63
N GLU A 72 -8.14 37.07 -3.53
CA GLU A 72 -8.97 37.13 -4.74
C GLU A 72 -9.76 35.83 -4.90
N LEU A 73 -10.97 35.92 -5.48
CA LEU A 73 -11.80 34.74 -5.73
C LEU A 73 -11.33 34.01 -6.98
N LEU A 74 -11.30 32.68 -6.91
CA LEU A 74 -10.99 31.84 -8.05
C LEU A 74 -12.25 31.60 -8.91
N PRO A 75 -12.09 31.26 -10.20
CA PRO A 75 -13.21 30.89 -11.05
C PRO A 75 -14.02 29.74 -10.45
N LEU A 76 -15.36 29.85 -10.52
CA LEU A 76 -16.26 28.83 -9.99
C LEU A 76 -16.10 27.52 -10.76
N ALA A 77 -15.91 26.43 -10.03
CA ALA A 77 -15.90 25.08 -10.55
C ALA A 77 -16.98 24.24 -9.87
N ARG A 78 -17.66 23.42 -10.66
CA ARG A 78 -18.76 22.55 -10.20
C ARG A 78 -18.26 21.60 -9.11
N GLY A 79 -18.92 21.57 -7.95
CA GLY A 79 -18.57 20.68 -6.83
C GLY A 79 -17.21 20.97 -6.16
N ARG A 80 -16.66 22.17 -6.35
CA ARG A 80 -15.36 22.61 -5.80
C ARG A 80 -15.50 23.94 -5.07
N GLY A 81 -14.60 24.22 -4.13
CA GLY A 81 -14.57 25.48 -3.39
C GLY A 81 -15.92 25.76 -2.72
N PHE A 82 -16.55 26.88 -3.08
CA PHE A 82 -17.89 27.25 -2.59
C PHE A 82 -18.98 26.20 -2.86
N GLY A 83 -18.84 25.37 -3.89
CA GLY A 83 -19.76 24.26 -4.17
C GLY A 83 -19.69 23.10 -3.17
N MET A 84 -18.65 23.06 -2.33
CA MET A 84 -18.49 22.08 -1.24
C MET A 84 -19.00 22.58 0.11
N LEU A 85 -19.38 23.86 0.20
CA LEU A 85 -19.82 24.46 1.45
C LEU A 85 -21.35 24.28 1.58
N PRO A 86 -21.86 23.50 2.54
CA PRO A 86 -23.32 23.36 2.73
C PRO A 86 -23.94 24.66 3.27
N ALA A 87 -25.27 24.72 3.25
CA ALA A 87 -26.00 25.82 3.90
C ALA A 87 -25.81 25.73 5.43
N PRO A 88 -25.60 26.86 6.13
CA PRO A 88 -25.47 26.85 7.58
C PRO A 88 -26.71 26.30 8.30
N ASP A 89 -26.48 25.48 9.32
CA ASP A 89 -27.49 24.96 10.23
C ASP A 89 -27.16 25.36 11.69
N LYS A 90 -28.18 25.40 12.56
CA LYS A 90 -27.98 25.71 13.98
C LYS A 90 -27.30 24.58 14.73
N GLY A 91 -27.42 23.35 14.24
CA GLY A 91 -26.80 22.15 14.79
C GLY A 91 -25.37 21.92 14.32
N ASP A 92 -24.79 22.81 13.51
CA ASP A 92 -23.42 22.67 13.04
C ASP A 92 -22.40 22.63 14.19
N LEU A 93 -21.41 21.74 14.04
CA LEU A 93 -20.30 21.56 14.97
C LEU A 93 -18.98 21.89 14.29
N PHE A 94 -18.04 22.43 15.06
CA PHE A 94 -16.68 22.74 14.64
C PHE A 94 -15.71 21.91 15.45
N PHE A 95 -14.90 21.11 14.77
CA PHE A 95 -14.15 20.02 15.36
C PHE A 95 -12.65 20.17 15.08
N ASP A 96 -11.85 19.95 16.11
CA ASP A 96 -10.40 19.94 16.07
C ASP A 96 -9.83 18.89 17.04
N MET A 97 -8.67 18.31 16.72
CA MET A 97 -8.04 17.26 17.52
C MET A 97 -6.56 17.53 17.75
N GLU A 98 -6.09 17.18 18.95
CA GLU A 98 -4.68 17.16 19.28
C GLU A 98 -4.22 15.74 19.60
N GLY A 99 -3.04 15.38 19.09
CA GLY A 99 -2.46 14.07 19.31
C GLY A 99 -0.95 14.11 19.39
N ASP A 100 -0.40 13.11 20.08
CA ASP A 100 1.02 12.84 20.20
C ASP A 100 1.35 11.58 19.37
N PRO A 101 1.94 11.74 18.17
CA PRO A 101 2.36 10.60 17.35
C PRO A 101 3.57 9.87 17.92
N LEU A 102 4.31 10.48 18.86
CA LEU A 102 5.54 9.96 19.46
C LEU A 102 5.26 9.09 20.70
N ALA A 103 4.09 9.24 21.33
CA ALA A 103 3.64 8.43 22.48
C ALA A 103 3.40 6.95 22.12
N GLY A 104 4.45 6.12 22.15
CA GLY A 104 4.38 4.67 21.93
C GLY A 104 3.78 4.29 20.57
N VAL A 105 2.47 4.00 20.56
CA VAL A 105 1.65 3.64 19.39
C VAL A 105 0.84 4.84 18.82
N GLY A 106 1.09 6.05 19.34
CA GLY A 106 0.34 7.27 19.08
C GLY A 106 -0.87 7.42 20.01
N LEU A 107 -1.15 8.64 20.47
CA LEU A 107 -2.28 8.97 21.35
C LEU A 107 -2.94 10.30 20.91
N GLU A 108 -4.20 10.27 20.50
CA GLU A 108 -5.07 11.44 20.36
C GLU A 108 -5.58 11.82 21.75
N TYR A 109 -5.03 12.88 22.34
CA TYR A 109 -5.23 13.21 23.74
C TYR A 109 -6.33 14.25 23.99
N LEU A 110 -6.73 15.04 22.98
CA LEU A 110 -7.81 16.01 23.10
C LEU A 110 -8.68 16.05 21.84
N PHE A 111 -9.99 15.97 22.04
CA PHE A 111 -11.03 16.16 21.03
C PHE A 111 -11.83 17.41 21.39
N GLY A 112 -11.66 18.47 20.61
CA GLY A 112 -12.34 19.75 20.80
C GLY A 112 -13.57 19.88 19.92
N ILE A 113 -14.71 20.23 20.52
CA ILE A 113 -15.96 20.44 19.78
C ILE A 113 -16.55 21.79 20.17
N CYS A 114 -16.79 22.67 19.21
CA CYS A 114 -17.51 23.92 19.42
C CYS A 114 -18.84 23.89 18.65
N GLY A 115 -19.94 24.28 19.31
CA GLY A 115 -21.25 24.36 18.66
C GLY A 115 -22.40 24.26 19.65
N ARG A 116 -23.64 24.23 19.14
CA ARG A 116 -24.84 23.98 19.95
C ARG A 116 -25.11 22.48 20.02
N ILE A 117 -24.56 21.81 21.03
CA ILE A 117 -24.76 20.38 21.22
C ILE A 117 -26.16 20.15 21.81
N GLY A 118 -26.97 19.33 21.13
CA GLY A 118 -28.37 19.10 21.49
C GLY A 118 -29.25 20.35 21.34
N ASP A 119 -30.00 20.69 22.40
CA ASP A 119 -30.91 21.86 22.47
C ASP A 119 -30.29 23.08 23.17
N ALA A 120 -28.96 23.14 23.27
CA ALA A 120 -28.26 24.24 23.94
C ALA A 120 -28.59 25.60 23.28
N ALA A 121 -28.90 26.61 24.10
CA ALA A 121 -29.26 27.95 23.62
C ALA A 121 -28.10 28.67 22.92
N GLU A 122 -26.89 28.55 23.48
CA GLU A 122 -25.68 29.19 22.97
C GLU A 122 -24.61 28.15 22.61
N PRO A 123 -23.76 28.42 21.60
CA PRO A 123 -22.65 27.55 21.27
C PRO A 123 -21.63 27.53 22.41
N ALA A 124 -21.11 26.35 22.72
CA ALA A 124 -20.09 26.16 23.75
C ALA A 124 -18.98 25.24 23.24
N PHE A 125 -17.78 25.42 23.81
CA PHE A 125 -16.66 24.52 23.59
C PHE A 125 -16.70 23.36 24.58
N THR A 126 -16.54 22.14 24.08
CA THR A 126 -16.57 20.88 24.85
C THR A 126 -15.27 20.11 24.58
N PRO A 127 -14.32 20.11 25.54
CA PRO A 127 -13.14 19.26 25.45
C PRO A 127 -13.43 17.83 25.91
N VAL A 128 -12.92 16.85 25.19
CA VAL A 128 -12.87 15.44 25.63
C VAL A 128 -11.43 14.99 25.67
N TRP A 129 -10.92 14.73 26.86
CA TRP A 129 -9.53 14.32 27.09
C TRP A 129 -9.35 12.80 27.12
N ALA A 130 -8.17 12.36 26.72
CA ALA A 130 -7.69 10.99 26.86
C ALA A 130 -6.20 10.97 27.18
N HIS A 131 -5.82 10.27 28.25
CA HIS A 131 -4.42 10.21 28.70
C HIS A 131 -3.81 8.80 28.59
N ASP A 132 -4.59 7.82 28.16
CA ASP A 132 -4.18 6.45 27.92
C ASP A 132 -5.04 5.82 26.80
N PRO A 133 -4.64 4.66 26.23
CA PRO A 133 -5.39 4.02 25.15
C PRO A 133 -6.84 3.62 25.50
N ALA A 134 -7.14 3.32 26.77
CA ALA A 134 -8.50 2.98 27.18
C ALA A 134 -9.39 4.24 27.19
N GLN A 135 -8.85 5.36 27.67
CA GLN A 135 -9.49 6.66 27.61
C GLN A 135 -9.63 7.16 26.17
N GLU A 136 -8.63 6.93 25.31
CA GLU A 136 -8.68 7.30 23.89
C GLU A 136 -9.84 6.59 23.19
N LYS A 137 -10.00 5.28 23.43
CA LYS A 137 -11.16 4.52 22.95
C LYS A 137 -12.48 5.12 23.44
N ALA A 138 -12.58 5.41 24.73
CA ALA A 138 -13.81 5.94 25.31
C ALA A 138 -14.15 7.36 24.80
N ALA A 139 -13.13 8.21 24.64
CA ALA A 139 -13.25 9.55 24.06
C ALA A 139 -13.72 9.47 22.61
N PHE A 140 -13.08 8.63 21.80
CA PHE A 140 -13.47 8.37 20.42
C PHE A 140 -14.93 7.92 20.31
N GLU A 141 -15.33 6.90 21.08
CA GLU A 141 -16.71 6.41 21.07
C GLU A 141 -17.72 7.49 21.47
N ARG A 142 -17.38 8.30 22.48
CA ARG A 142 -18.23 9.40 22.95
C ARG A 142 -18.39 10.48 21.88
N VAL A 143 -17.32 10.86 21.20
CA VAL A 143 -17.32 11.91 20.17
C VAL A 143 -18.11 11.45 18.96
N VAL A 144 -17.91 10.23 18.47
CA VAL A 144 -18.67 9.73 17.30
C VAL A 144 -20.15 9.58 17.63
N ARG A 145 -20.52 9.08 18.82
CA ARG A 145 -21.94 9.04 19.25
C ARG A 145 -22.56 10.44 19.28
N LEU A 146 -21.84 11.42 19.81
CA LEU A 146 -22.28 12.81 19.82
C LEU A 146 -22.56 13.32 18.40
N PHE A 147 -21.69 13.04 17.44
CA PHE A 147 -21.91 13.42 16.05
C PHE A 147 -23.15 12.76 15.44
N VAL A 148 -23.34 11.46 15.68
CA VAL A 148 -24.52 10.72 15.22
C VAL A 148 -25.80 11.31 15.81
N ASP A 149 -25.82 11.54 17.14
CA ASP A 149 -26.99 12.09 17.83
C ASP A 149 -27.30 13.52 17.37
N GLN A 150 -26.26 14.34 17.14
CA GLN A 150 -26.40 15.70 16.65
C GLN A 150 -27.03 15.73 15.25
N VAL A 151 -26.54 14.90 14.33
CA VAL A 151 -27.09 14.80 12.95
C VAL A 151 -28.50 14.22 12.96
N ALA A 152 -28.82 13.31 13.88
CA ALA A 152 -30.16 12.77 14.04
C ALA A 152 -31.16 13.83 14.53
N GLN A 153 -30.75 14.71 15.45
CA GLN A 153 -31.57 15.81 15.98
C GLN A 153 -31.69 16.99 15.00
N HIS A 154 -30.60 17.28 14.27
CA HIS A 154 -30.51 18.37 13.30
C HIS A 154 -30.10 17.80 11.94
N PRO A 155 -31.05 17.33 11.10
CA PRO A 155 -30.73 16.65 9.84
C PRO A 155 -29.94 17.48 8.83
N GLY A 156 -29.92 18.81 8.97
CA GLY A 156 -29.12 19.73 8.16
C GLY A 156 -27.70 20.00 8.70
N ALA A 157 -27.37 19.51 9.90
CA ALA A 157 -26.10 19.78 10.56
C ALA A 157 -24.91 19.10 9.87
N HIS A 158 -23.79 19.81 9.88
CA HIS A 158 -22.49 19.34 9.43
C HIS A 158 -21.42 19.52 10.51
N ILE A 159 -20.33 18.76 10.37
CA ILE A 159 -19.16 18.77 11.24
C ILE A 159 -18.02 19.40 10.43
N TYR A 160 -17.73 20.66 10.70
CA TYR A 160 -16.68 21.40 10.04
C TYR A 160 -15.34 21.17 10.73
N HIS A 161 -14.31 21.00 9.95
CA HIS A 161 -12.94 20.84 10.42
C HIS A 161 -12.00 21.56 9.45
N TYR A 162 -10.78 21.90 9.90
CA TYR A 162 -9.89 22.69 9.06
C TYR A 162 -9.15 21.84 8.04
N ALA A 163 -8.67 20.63 8.37
CA ALA A 163 -7.79 19.88 7.47
C ALA A 163 -8.12 18.38 7.41
N ALA A 164 -7.45 17.61 6.53
CA ALA A 164 -7.72 16.17 6.42
C ALA A 164 -7.31 15.35 7.65
N TYR A 165 -6.62 15.94 8.63
CA TYR A 165 -6.10 15.24 9.81
C TYR A 165 -7.24 14.66 10.65
N GLU A 166 -8.26 15.45 11.00
CA GLU A 166 -9.27 15.03 11.98
C GLU A 166 -10.09 13.81 11.49
N PRO A 167 -10.65 13.79 10.26
CA PRO A 167 -11.33 12.59 9.76
C PRO A 167 -10.39 11.39 9.60
N THR A 168 -9.11 11.62 9.31
CA THR A 168 -8.10 10.56 9.19
C THR A 168 -7.77 9.95 10.56
N ALA A 169 -7.65 10.77 11.60
CA ALA A 169 -7.47 10.34 12.98
C ALA A 169 -8.68 9.52 13.45
N LEU A 170 -9.91 10.01 13.24
CA LEU A 170 -11.13 9.26 13.57
C LEU A 170 -11.21 7.91 12.86
N LYS A 171 -10.87 7.85 11.57
CA LYS A 171 -10.79 6.60 10.79
C LYS A 171 -9.78 5.62 11.39
N LYS A 172 -8.58 6.12 11.74
CA LYS A 172 -7.52 5.32 12.37
C LYS A 172 -7.97 4.79 13.74
N LEU A 173 -8.66 5.59 14.54
CA LEU A 173 -9.21 5.19 15.84
C LEU A 173 -10.32 4.14 15.70
N ALA A 174 -11.24 4.32 14.75
CA ALA A 174 -12.29 3.36 14.45
C ALA A 174 -11.70 1.98 14.12
N MET A 175 -10.67 1.97 13.29
CA MET A 175 -9.94 0.76 12.89
C MET A 175 -9.15 0.15 14.04
N ARG A 176 -8.41 0.98 14.79
CA ARG A 176 -7.57 0.56 15.92
C ARG A 176 -8.39 -0.10 17.01
N TYR A 177 -9.53 0.49 17.36
CA TYR A 177 -10.38 0.04 18.45
C TYR A 177 -11.52 -0.87 18.02
N ALA A 178 -11.68 -1.10 16.72
CA ALA A 178 -12.74 -1.91 16.11
C ALA A 178 -14.13 -1.52 16.66
N THR A 179 -14.42 -0.22 16.71
CA THR A 179 -15.65 0.35 17.29
C THR A 179 -16.10 1.57 16.47
N MET A 180 -17.40 1.91 16.52
CA MET A 180 -18.03 3.02 15.79
C MET A 180 -17.76 3.06 14.27
N GLU A 181 -17.35 1.93 13.69
CA GLU A 181 -16.90 1.83 12.30
C GLU A 181 -18.03 2.08 11.30
N ALA A 182 -19.26 1.66 11.62
CA ALA A 182 -20.42 1.81 10.75
C ALA A 182 -20.97 3.24 10.80
N GLU A 183 -21.03 3.80 12.01
CA GLU A 183 -21.49 5.14 12.31
C GLU A 183 -20.60 6.20 11.65
N LEU A 184 -19.27 6.07 11.82
CA LEU A 184 -18.33 6.99 11.17
C LEU A 184 -18.38 6.87 9.64
N ASP A 185 -18.49 5.65 9.10
CA ASP A 185 -18.60 5.42 7.65
C ASP A 185 -19.89 6.04 7.09
N GLN A 186 -21.01 5.98 7.82
CA GLN A 186 -22.25 6.64 7.44
C GLN A 186 -22.09 8.16 7.41
N LEU A 187 -21.53 8.78 8.45
CA LEU A 187 -21.29 10.23 8.48
C LEU A 187 -20.39 10.70 7.32
N LEU A 188 -19.36 9.92 6.98
CA LEU A 188 -18.46 10.21 5.86
C LEU A 188 -19.16 10.08 4.49
N ARG A 189 -19.99 9.04 4.30
CA ARG A 189 -20.75 8.83 3.06
C ARG A 189 -21.81 9.89 2.84
N GLU A 190 -22.51 10.28 3.90
CA GLU A 190 -23.47 11.39 3.90
C GLU A 190 -22.78 12.77 3.79
N ARG A 191 -21.45 12.81 3.69
CA ARG A 191 -20.64 14.03 3.57
C ARG A 191 -20.91 15.02 4.71
N ARG A 192 -21.13 14.51 5.92
CA ARG A 192 -21.33 15.32 7.14
C ARG A 192 -20.07 16.07 7.55
N PHE A 193 -18.90 15.55 7.24
CA PHE A 193 -17.62 16.22 7.48
C PHE A 193 -17.30 17.20 6.35
N VAL A 194 -17.03 18.46 6.69
CA VAL A 194 -16.71 19.53 5.74
C VAL A 194 -15.31 20.07 6.00
N ASP A 195 -14.41 19.83 5.06
CA ASP A 195 -13.02 20.31 5.07
C ASP A 195 -12.96 21.76 4.57
N LEU A 196 -12.79 22.71 5.50
CA LEU A 196 -12.72 24.13 5.15
C LEU A 196 -11.42 24.53 4.48
N TYR A 197 -10.28 23.87 4.73
CA TYR A 197 -9.05 24.12 3.99
C TYR A 197 -9.28 23.87 2.50
N ARG A 198 -9.94 22.75 2.15
CA ARG A 198 -10.28 22.42 0.76
C ARG A 198 -11.20 23.44 0.13
N VAL A 199 -12.20 23.93 0.88
CA VAL A 199 -13.07 25.03 0.41
C VAL A 199 -12.23 26.26 0.11
N VAL A 200 -11.34 26.68 1.02
CA VAL A 200 -10.52 27.89 0.87
C VAL A 200 -9.61 27.79 -0.37
N VAL A 201 -8.76 26.76 -0.45
CA VAL A 201 -7.73 26.68 -1.52
C VAL A 201 -8.32 26.53 -2.92
N GLN A 202 -9.60 26.13 -3.01
CA GLN A 202 -10.33 26.01 -4.27
C GLN A 202 -11.25 27.21 -4.57
N ALA A 203 -11.69 27.96 -3.53
CA ALA A 203 -12.58 29.11 -3.69
C ALA A 203 -11.82 30.43 -3.86
N LEU A 204 -10.64 30.56 -3.25
CA LEU A 204 -9.89 31.81 -3.23
C LEU A 204 -8.39 31.60 -3.24
N ARG A 205 -7.69 32.65 -3.63
CA ARG A 205 -6.24 32.79 -3.50
C ARG A 205 -5.95 33.83 -2.43
N ALA A 206 -5.24 33.45 -1.37
CA ALA A 206 -4.86 34.31 -0.27
C ALA A 206 -3.40 34.79 -0.42
N SER A 207 -3.12 36.00 0.06
CA SER A 207 -1.78 36.62 0.05
C SER A 207 -0.79 36.08 1.09
N THR A 208 -1.08 34.93 1.70
CA THR A 208 -0.28 34.32 2.76
C THR A 208 0.82 33.42 2.20
N GLU A 209 1.87 33.17 3.01
CA GLU A 209 2.94 32.21 2.66
C GLU A 209 2.48 30.75 2.80
N SER A 210 1.47 30.51 3.65
CA SER A 210 0.82 29.20 3.81
C SER A 210 -0.68 29.36 4.00
N TYR A 211 -1.43 28.28 3.75
CA TYR A 211 -2.87 28.20 4.02
C TYR A 211 -3.12 27.50 5.36
N SER A 212 -2.29 27.74 6.38
CA SER A 212 -2.66 27.39 7.75
C SER A 212 -3.82 28.27 8.22
N ILE A 213 -4.68 27.77 9.11
CA ILE A 213 -5.83 28.55 9.59
C ILE A 213 -5.39 29.88 10.20
N LYS A 214 -4.24 29.87 10.89
CA LYS A 214 -3.59 31.01 11.55
C LYS A 214 -3.12 32.08 10.59
N ASP A 215 -2.56 31.69 9.44
CA ASP A 215 -2.14 32.66 8.44
C ASP A 215 -3.35 33.35 7.80
N LEU A 216 -4.45 32.61 7.64
CA LEU A 216 -5.69 33.14 7.08
C LEU A 216 -6.50 33.98 8.07
N GLU A 217 -6.32 33.83 9.38
CA GLU A 217 -7.07 34.56 10.41
C GLU A 217 -7.03 36.07 10.20
N ALA A 218 -5.95 36.62 9.65
CA ALA A 218 -5.85 38.04 9.35
C ALA A 218 -6.90 38.55 8.31
N LEU A 219 -7.53 37.63 7.56
CA LEU A 219 -8.55 37.94 6.53
C LEU A 219 -9.98 37.94 7.09
N TYR A 220 -10.27 37.14 8.12
CA TYR A 220 -11.64 36.91 8.61
C TYR A 220 -11.82 37.04 10.12
N TRP A 221 -10.72 37.09 10.87
CA TRP A 221 -10.66 37.09 12.34
C TRP A 221 -9.64 38.14 12.85
N ARG A 222 -9.53 38.36 14.17
CA ARG A 222 -8.58 39.27 14.84
C ARG A 222 -7.35 38.55 15.42
N LYS A 223 -6.21 39.24 15.56
CA LYS A 223 -4.99 38.70 16.19
C LYS A 223 -5.27 38.05 17.57
N ARG A 224 -4.95 36.74 17.72
CA ARG A 224 -5.02 35.99 18.99
C ARG A 224 -4.23 36.71 20.10
N THR A 225 -4.70 36.65 21.34
CA THR A 225 -4.04 37.31 22.49
C THR A 225 -2.90 36.49 23.11
N GLY A 226 -2.65 35.26 22.64
CA GLY A 226 -1.59 34.37 23.12
C GLY A 226 -0.42 34.17 22.13
N GLU A 227 0.70 33.63 22.62
CA GLU A 227 1.79 33.18 21.74
C GLU A 227 1.28 32.11 20.76
N VAL A 228 1.69 32.21 19.50
CA VAL A 228 1.30 31.26 18.45
C VAL A 228 1.98 29.91 18.72
N LYS A 229 1.29 29.01 19.43
CA LYS A 229 1.72 27.62 19.58
C LYS A 229 1.51 26.90 18.24
N THR A 230 2.49 26.15 17.75
CA THR A 230 2.33 25.24 16.59
C THR A 230 1.78 23.89 17.07
N ALA A 231 1.28 23.04 16.16
CA ALA A 231 0.91 21.67 16.52
C ALA A 231 2.10 20.89 17.14
N SER A 232 3.33 21.15 16.66
CA SER A 232 4.53 20.57 17.28
C SER A 232 4.78 21.10 18.70
N ALA A 233 4.37 22.34 19.00
CA ALA A 233 4.49 22.92 20.33
C ALA A 233 3.44 22.35 21.31
N SER A 234 2.23 21.99 20.85
CA SER A 234 1.23 21.35 21.72
C SER A 234 1.70 19.96 22.17
N ILE A 235 2.37 19.20 21.30
CA ILE A 235 2.99 17.91 21.64
C ILE A 235 4.04 18.07 22.75
N VAL A 236 5.01 18.98 22.59
CA VAL A 236 6.07 19.22 23.57
C VAL A 236 5.49 19.65 24.93
N GLU A 237 4.46 20.49 24.90
CA GLU A 237 3.78 20.93 26.12
C GLU A 237 3.02 19.76 26.77
N TYR A 238 2.36 18.89 25.99
CA TYR A 238 1.69 17.70 26.50
C TYR A 238 2.68 16.70 27.13
N GLU A 239 3.84 16.46 26.49
CA GLU A 239 4.92 15.65 27.07
C GLU A 239 5.41 16.26 28.40
N ARG A 240 5.57 17.58 28.45
CA ARG A 240 5.94 18.28 29.69
C ARG A 240 4.88 18.10 30.77
N TRP A 241 3.59 18.16 30.42
CA TRP A 241 2.51 17.85 31.36
C TRP A 241 2.58 16.40 31.84
N SER A 242 2.85 15.43 30.97
CA SER A 242 2.97 14.01 31.36
C SER A 242 3.98 13.80 32.49
N VAL A 243 5.08 14.57 32.48
CA VAL A 243 6.11 14.54 33.53
C VAL A 243 5.75 15.41 34.74
N THR A 244 5.27 16.64 34.53
CA THR A 244 5.08 17.64 35.60
C THR A 244 3.73 17.56 36.31
N GLN A 245 2.74 16.99 35.62
CA GLN A 245 1.32 16.96 36.02
C GLN A 245 0.74 18.36 36.31
N ASP A 246 1.30 19.42 35.71
CA ASP A 246 0.85 20.81 35.91
C ASP A 246 -0.40 21.12 35.07
N GLN A 247 -1.53 21.33 35.74
CA GLN A 247 -2.82 21.61 35.10
C GLN A 247 -2.81 22.86 34.22
N ALA A 248 -1.97 23.86 34.52
CA ALA A 248 -1.89 25.07 33.70
C ALA A 248 -1.45 24.77 32.25
N ILE A 249 -0.71 23.68 32.04
CA ILE A 249 -0.30 23.22 30.71
C ILE A 249 -1.50 22.67 29.95
N LEU A 250 -2.31 21.80 30.55
CA LEU A 250 -3.53 21.29 29.93
C LEU A 250 -4.52 22.41 29.63
N ASP A 251 -4.68 23.38 30.55
CA ASP A 251 -5.54 24.54 30.34
C ASP A 251 -5.08 25.38 29.14
N SER A 252 -3.76 25.53 28.96
CA SER A 252 -3.20 26.21 27.80
C SER A 252 -3.42 25.45 26.49
N ILE A 253 -3.29 24.12 26.49
CA ILE A 253 -3.58 23.28 25.32
C ILE A 253 -5.08 23.34 24.99
N CYS A 254 -5.94 23.27 26.01
CA CYS A 254 -7.39 23.39 25.89
C CYS A 254 -7.80 24.71 25.24
N ALA A 255 -7.24 25.83 25.73
CA ALA A 255 -7.52 27.16 25.18
C ALA A 255 -7.05 27.30 23.73
N TYR A 256 -5.91 26.70 23.39
CA TYR A 256 -5.38 26.68 22.03
C TYR A 256 -6.31 25.92 21.06
N ASN A 257 -6.73 24.72 21.43
CA ASN A 257 -7.65 23.90 20.62
C ASN A 257 -9.06 24.53 20.53
N GLN A 258 -9.50 25.20 21.60
CA GLN A 258 -10.72 26.02 21.58
C GLN A 258 -10.63 27.15 20.53
N ASP A 259 -9.52 27.89 20.51
CA ASP A 259 -9.29 28.95 19.52
C ASP A 259 -9.35 28.39 18.09
N ASP A 260 -8.80 27.20 17.83
CA ASP A 260 -8.82 26.57 16.50
C ASP A 260 -10.25 26.17 16.06
N CYS A 261 -11.04 25.57 16.97
CA CYS A 261 -12.45 25.27 16.71
C CYS A 261 -13.28 26.52 16.43
N VAL A 262 -13.07 27.57 17.23
CA VAL A 262 -13.79 28.84 17.11
C VAL A 262 -13.38 29.59 15.83
N SER A 263 -12.09 29.58 15.49
CA SER A 263 -11.55 30.13 14.24
C SER A 263 -12.17 29.44 13.02
N THR A 264 -12.31 28.11 13.08
CA THR A 264 -12.99 27.30 12.05
C THR A 264 -14.43 27.75 11.84
N ALA A 265 -15.16 28.08 12.92
CA ALA A 265 -16.52 28.60 12.83
C ALA A 265 -16.61 29.94 12.11
N HIS A 266 -15.74 30.87 12.46
CA HIS A 266 -15.70 32.19 11.81
C HIS A 266 -15.21 32.12 10.36
N LEU A 267 -14.32 31.19 10.05
CA LEU A 267 -13.91 30.91 8.68
C LEU A 267 -15.10 30.45 7.84
N ARG A 268 -15.90 29.50 8.34
CA ARG A 268 -17.14 29.04 7.70
C ARG A 268 -18.07 30.22 7.42
N ASP A 269 -18.34 31.05 8.43
CA ASP A 269 -19.24 32.21 8.30
C ASP A 269 -18.69 33.26 7.31
N TRP A 270 -17.37 33.44 7.26
CA TRP A 270 -16.74 34.35 6.31
C TRP A 270 -16.81 33.83 4.88
N LEU A 271 -16.55 32.54 4.65
CA LEU A 271 -16.70 31.91 3.35
C LEU A 271 -18.14 31.98 2.86
N GLU A 272 -19.12 31.82 3.75
CA GLU A 272 -20.53 31.96 3.40
C GLU A 272 -20.87 33.38 2.92
N ARG A 273 -20.32 34.41 3.57
CA ARG A 273 -20.49 35.81 3.13
C ARG A 273 -19.83 36.09 1.78
N LEU A 274 -18.77 35.36 1.42
CA LEU A 274 -18.08 35.52 0.14
C LEU A 274 -18.70 34.71 -0.99
N ARG A 275 -19.55 33.73 -0.68
CA ARG A 275 -20.16 32.82 -1.65
C ARG A 275 -20.93 33.60 -2.73
N PRO A 276 -20.56 33.51 -4.02
CA PRO A 276 -21.31 34.16 -5.09
C PRO A 276 -22.73 33.62 -5.22
N ALA A 277 -23.67 34.46 -5.65
CA ALA A 277 -25.07 34.04 -5.87
C ALA A 277 -25.17 33.00 -6.99
N GLY A 278 -26.00 31.96 -6.79
CA GLY A 278 -26.27 30.93 -7.80
C GLY A 278 -25.25 29.79 -7.88
N VAL A 279 -24.28 29.72 -6.96
CA VAL A 279 -23.40 28.54 -6.83
C VAL A 279 -24.25 27.35 -6.38
N ALA A 280 -24.44 26.38 -7.28
CA ALA A 280 -25.04 25.11 -6.91
C ALA A 280 -24.08 24.38 -5.96
N VAL A 281 -24.59 24.04 -4.77
CA VAL A 281 -23.92 23.10 -3.88
C VAL A 281 -24.06 21.73 -4.53
N ASP A 282 -23.07 21.33 -5.33
CA ASP A 282 -22.93 19.97 -5.80
C ASP A 282 -22.25 19.14 -4.70
N ILE A 283 -22.93 19.07 -3.55
CA ILE A 283 -22.95 17.80 -2.84
C ILE A 283 -23.69 16.90 -3.81
N VAL A 284 -22.94 16.23 -4.70
CA VAL A 284 -23.46 15.06 -5.38
C VAL A 284 -23.85 14.16 -4.23
N ASP A 285 -25.14 14.20 -3.90
CA ASP A 285 -25.81 13.10 -3.25
C ASP A 285 -25.37 11.92 -4.11
N ASP A 286 -24.53 11.04 -3.56
CA ASP A 286 -24.39 9.71 -4.13
C ASP A 286 -25.71 8.99 -3.85
N GLY A 287 -26.80 9.56 -4.39
CA GLY A 287 -28.09 8.96 -4.61
C GLY A 287 -27.96 7.79 -5.60
N GLY A 288 -26.92 6.99 -5.44
CA GLY A 288 -26.82 5.59 -5.82
C GLY A 288 -27.50 4.73 -4.76
N ASP A 289 -28.83 4.80 -4.79
CA ASP A 289 -29.81 3.82 -4.33
C ASP A 289 -30.18 3.74 -2.83
N LYS A 290 -31.32 4.38 -2.52
CA LYS A 290 -32.45 3.99 -1.64
C LYS A 290 -32.16 3.48 -0.21
N ALA A 291 -33.04 3.85 0.71
CA ALA A 291 -33.23 3.18 2.01
C ALA A 291 -33.23 1.64 1.93
N GLU A 292 -33.55 1.08 0.77
CA GLU A 292 -33.46 -0.35 0.41
C GLU A 292 -32.01 -0.90 0.41
N VAL A 293 -31.01 -0.19 -0.13
CA VAL A 293 -29.59 -0.60 -0.06
C VAL A 293 -29.01 -0.41 1.33
N SER A 294 -29.46 0.62 2.06
CA SER A 294 -29.11 0.81 3.48
C SER A 294 -29.68 -0.32 4.34
N ALA A 295 -30.95 -0.70 4.11
CA ALA A 295 -31.60 -1.82 4.79
C ALA A 295 -30.95 -3.16 4.44
N GLU A 296 -30.66 -3.44 3.17
CA GLU A 296 -29.93 -4.65 2.76
C GLU A 296 -28.54 -4.72 3.38
N ARG A 297 -27.82 -3.60 3.49
CA ARG A 297 -26.52 -3.54 4.17
C ARG A 297 -26.65 -3.81 5.65
N ALA A 298 -27.62 -3.18 6.32
CA ALA A 298 -27.91 -3.40 7.74
C ALA A 298 -28.32 -4.86 8.00
N GLU A 299 -29.12 -5.47 7.11
CA GLU A 299 -29.50 -6.88 7.18
C GLU A 299 -28.29 -7.80 6.99
N ARG A 300 -27.43 -7.53 6.01
CA ARG A 300 -26.18 -8.29 5.81
C ARG A 300 -25.27 -8.20 7.03
N GLU A 301 -25.15 -7.01 7.61
CA GLU A 301 -24.35 -6.79 8.82
C GLU A 301 -24.94 -7.51 10.04
N ALA A 302 -26.25 -7.40 10.26
CA ALA A 302 -26.95 -8.14 11.30
C ALA A 302 -26.79 -9.66 11.14
N ARG A 303 -26.83 -10.16 9.89
CA ARG A 303 -26.60 -11.58 9.58
C ARG A 303 -25.16 -12.01 9.89
N LYS A 304 -24.15 -11.17 9.58
CA LYS A 304 -22.76 -11.44 9.99
C LYS A 304 -22.61 -11.46 11.50
N GLN A 305 -23.22 -10.50 12.20
CA GLN A 305 -23.16 -10.41 13.66
C GLN A 305 -23.80 -11.63 14.35
N ALA A 306 -24.96 -12.06 13.84
CA ALA A 306 -25.62 -13.27 14.32
C ALA A 306 -24.73 -14.51 14.10
N LEU A 307 -24.16 -14.67 12.90
CA LEU A 307 -23.26 -15.78 12.60
C LEU A 307 -21.98 -15.74 13.44
N ALA A 308 -21.39 -14.57 13.67
CA ALA A 308 -20.23 -14.42 14.53
C ALA A 308 -20.53 -14.88 15.96
N THR A 309 -21.74 -14.60 16.46
CA THR A 309 -22.21 -15.08 17.77
C THR A 309 -22.35 -16.60 17.77
N ASP A 310 -22.98 -17.17 16.73
CA ASP A 310 -23.12 -18.63 16.58
C ASP A 310 -21.76 -19.34 16.50
N VAL A 311 -20.81 -18.78 15.74
CA VAL A 311 -19.44 -19.30 15.62
C VAL A 311 -18.72 -19.28 16.97
N ARG A 312 -18.83 -18.19 17.75
CA ARG A 312 -18.22 -18.08 19.08
C ARG A 312 -18.81 -19.07 20.09
N ALA A 313 -20.11 -19.35 19.97
CA ALA A 313 -20.83 -20.27 20.83
C ALA A 313 -20.72 -21.75 20.41
N CYS A 314 -20.21 -22.04 19.21
CA CYS A 314 -20.19 -23.41 18.70
C CYS A 314 -19.17 -24.31 19.43
N GLY A 315 -19.35 -25.62 19.34
CA GLY A 315 -18.43 -26.60 19.92
C GLY A 315 -17.17 -26.87 19.08
N ASN A 316 -17.03 -26.25 17.90
CA ASN A 316 -15.96 -26.54 16.95
C ASN A 316 -14.74 -25.64 17.22
N GLY A 317 -13.56 -26.26 17.32
CA GLY A 317 -12.31 -25.57 17.59
C GLY A 317 -12.17 -25.02 19.02
N ASP A 318 -10.99 -24.47 19.31
CA ASP A 318 -10.72 -23.78 20.56
C ASP A 318 -11.27 -22.33 20.53
N PRO A 319 -11.40 -21.64 21.68
CA PRO A 319 -11.91 -20.27 21.72
C PRO A 319 -11.18 -19.30 20.78
N ARG A 320 -9.86 -19.43 20.63
CA ARG A 320 -9.05 -18.58 19.75
C ARG A 320 -9.46 -18.76 18.29
N VAL A 321 -9.65 -20.00 17.83
CA VAL A 321 -10.10 -20.27 16.46
C VAL A 321 -11.53 -19.81 16.23
N ARG A 322 -12.42 -19.98 17.20
CA ARG A 322 -13.79 -19.47 17.08
C ARG A 322 -13.82 -17.94 16.93
N ASP A 323 -13.03 -17.23 17.75
CA ASP A 323 -12.90 -15.78 17.62
C ASP A 323 -12.27 -15.37 16.29
N LEU A 324 -11.24 -16.09 15.84
CA LEU A 324 -10.60 -15.85 14.55
C LEU A 324 -11.59 -16.00 13.38
N VAL A 325 -12.36 -17.11 13.34
CA VAL A 325 -13.34 -17.36 12.27
C VAL A 325 -14.47 -16.32 12.30
N ALA A 326 -14.93 -15.93 13.49
CA ALA A 326 -15.89 -14.85 13.66
C ALA A 326 -15.35 -13.53 13.08
N GLU A 327 -14.11 -13.16 13.42
CA GLU A 327 -13.49 -11.92 12.93
C GLU A 327 -13.21 -11.93 11.42
N LEU A 328 -12.95 -13.09 10.81
CA LEU A 328 -12.72 -13.21 9.37
C LEU A 328 -13.93 -12.77 8.53
N LEU A 329 -15.16 -12.76 9.07
CA LEU A 329 -16.37 -12.28 8.39
C LEU A 329 -16.29 -10.81 7.93
N TRP A 330 -15.43 -10.02 8.57
CA TRP A 330 -15.20 -8.61 8.25
C TRP A 330 -13.84 -8.34 7.61
N PHE A 331 -12.98 -9.36 7.46
CA PHE A 331 -11.61 -9.21 6.93
C PHE A 331 -11.58 -8.47 5.59
N HIS A 332 -12.33 -8.93 4.59
CA HIS A 332 -12.32 -8.33 3.25
C HIS A 332 -12.90 -6.91 3.23
N GLN A 333 -13.90 -6.65 4.07
CA GLN A 333 -14.50 -5.32 4.23
C GLN A 333 -13.49 -4.34 4.84
N ARG A 334 -12.85 -4.71 5.95
CA ARG A 334 -11.79 -3.91 6.59
C ARG A 334 -10.61 -3.68 5.63
N SER A 335 -10.27 -4.68 4.83
CA SER A 335 -9.18 -4.58 3.85
C SER A 335 -9.46 -3.59 2.71
N GLN A 336 -10.73 -3.42 2.32
CA GLN A 336 -11.12 -2.49 1.25
C GLN A 336 -11.29 -1.05 1.74
N LYS A 337 -11.56 -0.81 3.03
CA LYS A 337 -11.88 0.52 3.56
C LYS A 337 -10.84 1.59 3.22
N PRO A 338 -9.52 1.37 3.38
CA PRO A 338 -8.52 2.38 3.02
C PRO A 338 -8.58 2.77 1.54
N GLY A 339 -8.83 1.82 0.63
CA GLY A 339 -8.99 2.10 -0.79
C GLY A 339 -10.22 2.97 -1.07
N TRP A 340 -11.34 2.69 -0.42
CA TRP A 340 -12.54 3.52 -0.52
C TRP A 340 -12.33 4.93 0.03
N TRP A 341 -11.70 5.06 1.19
CA TRP A 341 -11.41 6.37 1.75
C TRP A 341 -10.47 7.18 0.87
N ALA A 342 -9.41 6.55 0.34
CA ALA A 342 -8.49 7.23 -0.56
C ALA A 342 -9.17 7.63 -1.89
N LEU A 343 -10.16 6.87 -2.35
CA LEU A 343 -11.00 7.26 -3.51
C LEU A 343 -11.80 8.55 -3.21
N PHE A 344 -12.49 8.61 -2.07
CA PHE A 344 -13.27 9.79 -1.69
C PHE A 344 -12.40 11.01 -1.38
N GLU A 345 -11.23 10.79 -0.79
CA GLU A 345 -10.26 11.84 -0.54
C GLU A 345 -9.74 12.45 -1.85
N ARG A 346 -9.31 11.61 -2.79
CA ARG A 346 -8.83 12.04 -4.12
C ARG A 346 -9.90 12.73 -4.95
N GLN A 347 -11.18 12.40 -4.79
CA GLN A 347 -12.26 13.16 -5.44
C GLN A 347 -12.22 14.65 -5.05
N ALA A 348 -11.80 14.97 -3.83
CA ALA A 348 -11.68 16.35 -3.36
C ALA A 348 -10.36 17.04 -3.74
N TRP A 349 -9.40 16.33 -4.37
CA TRP A 349 -8.09 16.87 -4.75
C TRP A 349 -8.14 17.67 -6.05
N SER A 350 -7.31 18.70 -6.14
CA SER A 350 -7.12 19.47 -7.38
C SER A 350 -6.41 18.63 -8.46
N GLU A 351 -6.49 19.07 -9.72
CA GLU A 351 -5.83 18.37 -10.82
C GLU A 351 -4.31 18.29 -10.63
N ASP A 352 -3.66 19.35 -10.14
CA ASP A 352 -2.21 19.34 -9.83
C ASP A 352 -1.86 18.26 -8.79
N GLU A 353 -2.67 18.12 -7.73
CA GLU A 353 -2.46 17.09 -6.70
C GLU A 353 -2.67 15.67 -7.25
N LEU A 354 -3.60 15.49 -8.19
CA LEU A 354 -3.81 14.20 -8.86
C LEU A 354 -2.69 13.87 -9.85
N ILE A 355 -2.04 14.87 -10.44
CA ILE A 355 -0.85 14.69 -11.30
C ILE A 355 0.36 14.28 -10.46
N ASP A 356 0.51 14.85 -9.27
CA ASP A 356 1.61 14.55 -8.36
C ASP A 356 1.42 13.19 -7.62
N ASP A 357 0.21 12.63 -7.61
CA ASP A 357 -0.10 11.34 -7.01
C ASP A 357 0.05 10.18 -7.99
N ALA A 358 1.10 9.38 -7.79
CA ALA A 358 1.39 8.23 -8.64
C ALA A 358 0.31 7.14 -8.65
N GLU A 359 -0.68 7.16 -7.77
CA GLU A 359 -1.83 6.23 -7.84
C GLU A 359 -2.90 6.70 -8.84
N SER A 360 -2.91 7.98 -9.19
CA SER A 360 -3.90 8.63 -10.04
C SER A 360 -3.34 8.91 -11.44
N LEU A 361 -4.18 9.50 -12.29
CA LEU A 361 -3.77 10.08 -13.57
C LEU A 361 -4.58 11.36 -13.80
N GLY A 362 -3.95 12.51 -13.63
CA GLY A 362 -4.58 13.81 -13.74
C GLY A 362 -4.53 14.41 -15.15
N GLY A 363 -5.52 15.25 -15.48
CA GLY A 363 -5.49 16.11 -16.68
C GLY A 363 -5.63 15.38 -18.01
N LEU A 364 -6.45 14.31 -18.08
CA LEU A 364 -6.72 13.63 -19.34
C LEU A 364 -7.57 14.52 -20.24
N THR A 365 -7.21 14.58 -21.51
CA THR A 365 -7.96 15.25 -22.56
C THR A 365 -8.20 14.29 -23.71
N ARG A 366 -9.38 14.31 -24.32
CA ARG A 366 -9.65 13.46 -25.50
C ARG A 366 -8.70 13.83 -26.64
N ASP A 367 -8.08 12.85 -27.27
CA ASP A 367 -7.24 13.10 -28.45
C ASP A 367 -8.13 13.55 -29.63
N PRO A 368 -8.03 14.81 -30.10
CA PRO A 368 -8.86 15.30 -31.19
C PRO A 368 -8.50 14.68 -32.54
N ASN A 369 -7.30 14.09 -32.66
CA ASN A 369 -6.79 13.53 -33.92
C ASN A 369 -7.11 12.04 -34.07
N THR A 370 -7.58 11.37 -33.01
CA THR A 370 -7.87 9.94 -33.02
C THR A 370 -9.37 9.68 -32.83
N ALA A 371 -10.03 9.16 -33.87
CA ALA A 371 -11.42 8.76 -33.80
C ALA A 371 -11.60 7.49 -32.93
N PRO A 372 -12.71 7.36 -32.16
CA PRO A 372 -12.99 6.14 -31.41
C PRO A 372 -13.07 4.91 -32.32
N VAL A 373 -12.42 3.82 -31.91
CA VAL A 373 -12.36 2.56 -32.67
C VAL A 373 -13.42 1.59 -32.13
N ALA A 374 -14.30 1.08 -32.98
CA ALA A 374 -15.29 0.08 -32.58
C ALA A 374 -14.63 -1.29 -32.34
N VAL A 375 -14.86 -1.85 -31.15
CA VAL A 375 -14.38 -3.18 -30.75
C VAL A 375 -15.57 -4.02 -30.27
N LYS A 376 -16.10 -4.86 -31.15
CA LYS A 376 -17.32 -5.67 -30.91
C LYS A 376 -18.52 -4.80 -30.50
N ARG A 377 -18.94 -4.85 -29.23
CA ARG A 377 -20.03 -4.04 -28.65
C ARG A 377 -19.51 -2.88 -27.79
N SER A 378 -18.26 -2.50 -27.99
CA SER A 378 -17.53 -1.49 -27.23
C SER A 378 -16.81 -0.52 -28.17
N PHE A 379 -16.31 0.59 -27.61
CA PHE A 379 -15.44 1.55 -28.29
C PHE A 379 -14.18 1.78 -27.48
N ASP A 380 -13.06 1.83 -28.18
CA ASP A 380 -11.76 2.22 -27.66
C ASP A 380 -11.54 3.70 -28.01
N THR A 381 -11.40 4.55 -27.00
CA THR A 381 -11.22 6.00 -27.16
C THR A 381 -9.87 6.42 -26.59
N THR A 382 -9.13 7.21 -27.36
CA THR A 382 -7.80 7.72 -26.99
C THR A 382 -7.90 9.04 -26.24
N TYR A 383 -7.10 9.15 -25.18
CA TYR A 383 -6.89 10.34 -24.37
C TYR A 383 -5.38 10.64 -24.26
N LEU A 384 -5.05 11.92 -24.09
CA LEU A 384 -3.72 12.44 -23.83
C LEU A 384 -3.65 13.00 -22.42
N PHE A 385 -2.50 12.89 -21.76
CA PHE A 385 -2.27 13.40 -20.40
C PHE A 385 -0.85 13.98 -20.26
N PRO A 386 -0.62 14.93 -19.33
CA PRO A 386 0.70 15.54 -19.13
C PRO A 386 1.71 14.55 -18.54
N PRO A 387 3.02 14.73 -18.77
CA PRO A 387 4.05 13.86 -18.20
C PRO A 387 3.91 13.75 -16.67
N GLN A 388 3.67 12.52 -16.19
CA GLN A 388 3.45 12.19 -14.78
C GLN A 388 3.72 10.71 -14.54
N ASP A 389 4.02 10.34 -13.29
CA ASP A 389 4.10 8.94 -12.89
C ASP A 389 2.69 8.40 -12.62
N THR A 390 2.41 7.16 -13.02
CA THR A 390 1.16 6.49 -12.66
C THR A 390 1.37 4.99 -12.44
N LYS A 391 0.64 4.43 -11.49
CA LYS A 391 0.57 2.98 -11.21
C LYS A 391 -0.64 2.32 -11.87
N LEU A 392 -1.53 3.11 -12.48
CA LEU A 392 -2.60 2.59 -13.30
C LEU A 392 -2.00 1.81 -14.48
N LYS A 393 -2.60 0.66 -14.79
CA LYS A 393 -2.10 -0.27 -15.80
C LYS A 393 -3.25 -0.81 -16.65
N ILE A 394 -2.86 -1.47 -17.75
CA ILE A 394 -3.80 -2.21 -18.60
C ILE A 394 -4.62 -3.19 -17.74
N GLY A 395 -5.92 -3.26 -18.01
CA GLY A 395 -6.89 -4.06 -17.28
C GLY A 395 -7.54 -3.34 -16.09
N ASP A 396 -6.98 -2.24 -15.60
CA ASP A 396 -7.58 -1.49 -14.50
C ASP A 396 -8.89 -0.80 -14.93
N THR A 397 -9.80 -0.63 -13.96
CA THR A 397 -11.11 0.01 -14.16
C THR A 397 -11.28 1.21 -13.20
N PRO A 398 -10.53 2.30 -13.40
CA PRO A 398 -10.56 3.44 -12.50
C PRO A 398 -11.92 4.15 -12.48
N ARG A 399 -12.03 5.14 -11.60
CA ARG A 399 -13.15 6.09 -11.56
C ARG A 399 -12.71 7.45 -12.05
N ILE A 400 -13.68 8.19 -12.59
CA ILE A 400 -13.51 9.61 -12.89
C ILE A 400 -13.41 10.35 -11.54
N ALA A 401 -12.31 11.06 -11.28
CA ALA A 401 -12.06 11.71 -10.00
C ALA A 401 -13.21 12.65 -9.61
N GLU A 402 -13.69 13.44 -10.57
CA GLU A 402 -14.66 14.51 -10.35
C GLU A 402 -16.07 13.97 -10.02
N THR A 403 -16.45 12.81 -10.57
CA THR A 403 -17.82 12.29 -10.47
C THR A 403 -17.93 10.94 -9.77
N LEU A 404 -16.80 10.26 -9.52
CA LEU A 404 -16.70 8.84 -9.17
C LEU A 404 -17.40 7.90 -10.16
N GLY A 405 -17.76 8.41 -11.34
CA GLY A 405 -18.40 7.65 -12.41
C GLY A 405 -17.46 6.62 -13.05
N THR A 406 -18.05 5.67 -13.75
CA THR A 406 -17.30 4.63 -14.47
C THR A 406 -16.68 5.17 -15.76
N CYS A 407 -15.36 4.99 -15.93
CA CYS A 407 -14.63 5.43 -17.13
C CYS A 407 -14.29 4.29 -18.11
N GLY A 408 -14.60 3.04 -17.78
CA GLY A 408 -14.25 1.87 -18.59
C GLY A 408 -12.98 1.16 -18.13
N THR A 409 -12.42 0.34 -19.01
CA THR A 409 -11.19 -0.43 -18.76
C THR A 409 -10.03 0.20 -19.52
N ILE A 410 -8.87 0.33 -18.88
CA ILE A 410 -7.63 0.72 -19.55
C ILE A 410 -7.17 -0.43 -20.45
N VAL A 411 -7.02 -0.20 -21.75
CA VAL A 411 -6.54 -1.21 -22.70
C VAL A 411 -5.17 -0.88 -23.29
N GLU A 412 -4.74 0.37 -23.18
CA GLU A 412 -3.41 0.85 -23.55
C GLU A 412 -3.05 2.03 -22.64
N ILE A 413 -1.81 2.10 -22.18
CA ILE A 413 -1.26 3.25 -21.45
C ILE A 413 0.23 3.39 -21.77
N SER A 414 0.66 4.60 -22.11
CA SER A 414 2.06 4.97 -22.32
C SER A 414 2.33 6.28 -21.57
N ALA A 415 3.08 6.18 -20.47
CA ALA A 415 3.51 7.35 -19.71
C ALA A 415 4.54 8.19 -20.47
N GLU A 416 5.35 7.56 -21.32
CA GLU A 416 6.35 8.24 -22.16
C GLU A 416 5.68 9.12 -23.23
N ASP A 417 4.64 8.59 -23.88
CA ASP A 417 3.90 9.30 -24.93
C ASP A 417 2.74 10.16 -24.38
N GLY A 418 2.49 10.10 -23.07
CA GLY A 418 1.34 10.76 -22.43
C GLY A 418 0.00 10.29 -23.02
N ARG A 419 -0.15 9.00 -23.32
CA ARG A 419 -1.28 8.44 -24.08
C ARG A 419 -2.00 7.33 -23.31
N LEU A 420 -3.34 7.37 -23.31
CA LEU A 420 -4.21 6.37 -22.69
C LEU A 420 -5.33 5.95 -23.65
N VAL A 421 -5.68 4.66 -23.68
CA VAL A 421 -6.88 4.18 -24.38
C VAL A 421 -7.84 3.50 -23.39
N LEU A 422 -9.08 4.00 -23.36
CA LEU A 422 -10.17 3.47 -22.54
C LEU A 422 -11.17 2.72 -23.41
N ARG A 423 -11.48 1.48 -23.02
CA ARG A 423 -12.53 0.65 -23.61
C ARG A 423 -13.84 0.78 -22.84
N ARG A 424 -14.92 1.14 -23.52
CA ARG A 424 -16.26 1.30 -22.93
C ARG A 424 -17.35 0.65 -23.78
N GLY A 425 -18.38 0.10 -23.14
CA GLY A 425 -19.52 -0.48 -23.86
C GLY A 425 -20.28 0.57 -24.68
N ALA A 426 -20.86 0.16 -25.82
CA ALA A 426 -21.54 1.05 -26.77
C ALA A 426 -22.74 1.83 -26.21
N LYS A 427 -23.26 1.43 -25.05
CA LYS A 427 -24.38 2.11 -24.35
C LYS A 427 -23.90 3.04 -23.22
N ALA A 428 -22.60 3.14 -22.96
CA ALA A 428 -22.10 3.97 -21.87
C ALA A 428 -22.22 5.46 -22.23
N ALA A 429 -22.62 6.30 -21.27
CA ALA A 429 -22.71 7.75 -21.46
C ALA A 429 -21.35 8.35 -21.84
N ALA A 430 -21.30 9.33 -22.74
CA ALA A 430 -20.04 9.97 -23.15
C ALA A 430 -19.25 10.49 -21.96
N LEU A 431 -17.91 10.36 -22.01
CA LEU A 431 -17.05 10.98 -21.00
C LEU A 431 -16.91 12.48 -21.27
N PRO A 432 -16.61 13.29 -20.24
CA PRO A 432 -16.19 14.67 -20.43
C PRO A 432 -14.95 14.77 -21.34
N ASP A 433 -14.76 15.93 -21.98
CA ASP A 433 -13.58 16.16 -22.83
C ASP A 433 -12.28 16.29 -22.03
N ARG A 434 -12.37 16.73 -20.76
CA ARG A 434 -11.27 16.77 -19.77
C ARG A 434 -11.72 16.21 -18.43
N PHE A 435 -10.92 15.31 -17.84
CA PHE A 435 -11.17 14.72 -16.52
C PHE A 435 -9.90 14.07 -15.95
N SER A 436 -9.96 13.63 -14.71
CA SER A 436 -8.87 12.86 -14.06
C SER A 436 -9.34 11.47 -13.66
N LEU A 437 -8.40 10.53 -13.54
CA LEU A 437 -8.65 9.15 -13.11
C LEU A 437 -8.06 8.88 -11.73
N VAL A 438 -8.83 8.16 -10.92
CA VAL A 438 -8.43 7.68 -9.59
C VAL A 438 -8.67 6.18 -9.51
N PRO A 439 -7.83 5.43 -8.77
CA PRO A 439 -7.94 3.98 -8.71
C PRO A 439 -9.20 3.58 -7.94
N ALA A 440 -9.91 2.57 -8.45
CA ALA A 440 -11.05 1.99 -7.77
C ALA A 440 -10.60 0.80 -6.89
N PRO A 441 -11.18 0.62 -5.68
CA PRO A 441 -10.97 -0.60 -4.91
C PRO A 441 -11.35 -1.85 -5.72
N ILE A 442 -10.56 -2.92 -5.58
CA ILE A 442 -10.80 -4.19 -6.27
C ILE A 442 -12.17 -4.73 -5.87
N ASN A 443 -13.00 -5.09 -6.85
CA ASN A 443 -14.26 -5.77 -6.60
C ASN A 443 -14.00 -7.19 -6.09
N LEU A 444 -14.33 -7.47 -4.83
CA LEU A 444 -14.15 -8.76 -4.18
C LEU A 444 -15.35 -9.71 -4.33
N GLN A 445 -16.12 -9.59 -5.41
CA GLN A 445 -17.35 -10.36 -5.63
C GLN A 445 -17.17 -11.86 -5.35
N GLY A 446 -18.02 -12.41 -4.48
CA GLY A 446 -18.04 -13.82 -4.08
C GLY A 446 -17.00 -14.23 -3.02
N VAL A 447 -15.92 -13.46 -2.83
CA VAL A 447 -14.86 -13.81 -1.86
C VAL A 447 -15.37 -13.73 -0.41
N PRO A 448 -16.04 -12.64 0.04
CA PRO A 448 -16.64 -12.59 1.38
C PRO A 448 -17.74 -13.64 1.58
N ASP A 449 -18.51 -13.94 0.53
CA ASP A 449 -19.60 -14.92 0.58
C ASP A 449 -19.05 -16.33 0.86
N ALA A 450 -17.88 -16.67 0.31
CA ALA A 450 -17.20 -17.94 0.56
C ALA A 450 -16.72 -18.07 2.02
N VAL A 451 -16.19 -16.98 2.60
CA VAL A 451 -15.81 -16.93 4.03
C VAL A 451 -17.05 -17.08 4.90
N PHE A 452 -18.13 -16.38 4.57
CA PHE A 452 -19.41 -16.48 5.26
C PHE A 452 -19.95 -17.92 5.22
N ALA A 453 -19.94 -18.55 4.05
CA ALA A 453 -20.39 -19.94 3.89
C ALA A 453 -19.52 -20.94 4.67
N PHE A 454 -18.20 -20.72 4.75
CA PHE A 454 -17.33 -21.52 5.62
C PHE A 454 -17.69 -21.32 7.10
N ALA A 455 -17.89 -20.08 7.56
CA ALA A 455 -18.27 -19.80 8.93
C ALA A 455 -19.62 -20.43 9.32
N GLU A 456 -20.62 -20.45 8.42
CA GLU A 456 -21.88 -21.17 8.63
C GLU A 456 -21.66 -22.66 8.86
N ARG A 457 -20.82 -23.30 8.05
CA ARG A 457 -20.46 -24.72 8.22
C ARG A 457 -19.64 -24.94 9.48
N PHE A 458 -18.71 -24.05 9.79
CA PHE A 458 -17.92 -24.12 11.01
C PHE A 458 -18.79 -24.01 12.28
N ALA A 459 -19.87 -23.22 12.27
CA ALA A 459 -20.80 -23.13 13.39
C ALA A 459 -21.75 -24.35 13.49
N ARG A 460 -22.28 -24.83 12.36
CA ARG A 460 -23.40 -25.79 12.32
C ARG A 460 -23.01 -27.24 12.05
N GLY A 461 -21.84 -27.48 11.47
CA GLY A 461 -21.36 -28.80 11.08
C GLY A 461 -20.46 -28.73 9.85
N LEU A 462 -19.22 -29.19 10.00
CA LEU A 462 -18.22 -29.21 8.93
C LEU A 462 -18.66 -30.16 7.81
N ALA A 463 -18.45 -29.74 6.57
CA ALA A 463 -18.68 -30.60 5.41
C ALA A 463 -17.39 -31.32 5.00
N PRO A 464 -17.49 -32.40 4.21
CA PRO A 464 -16.33 -32.97 3.53
C PRO A 464 -15.54 -31.87 2.80
N GLY A 465 -14.21 -31.96 2.86
CA GLY A 465 -13.29 -30.97 2.27
C GLY A 465 -12.92 -29.80 3.18
N ASP A 466 -13.68 -29.50 4.24
CA ASP A 466 -13.32 -28.39 5.14
C ASP A 466 -12.18 -28.75 6.13
N GLN A 467 -11.86 -30.05 6.27
CA GLN A 467 -10.93 -30.55 7.29
C GLN A 467 -9.50 -29.99 7.12
N ALA A 468 -8.98 -29.86 5.90
CA ALA A 468 -7.66 -29.29 5.68
C ALA A 468 -7.56 -27.84 6.18
N LEU A 469 -8.61 -27.05 5.97
CA LEU A 469 -8.69 -25.68 6.48
C LEU A 469 -8.82 -25.67 8.00
N VAL A 470 -9.62 -26.55 8.58
CA VAL A 470 -9.75 -26.67 10.04
C VAL A 470 -8.41 -27.04 10.67
N ASP A 471 -7.64 -27.95 10.08
CA ASP A 471 -6.29 -28.28 10.54
C ASP A 471 -5.37 -27.06 10.52
N ILE A 472 -5.43 -26.27 9.44
CA ILE A 472 -4.66 -25.03 9.32
C ILE A 472 -5.04 -24.07 10.44
N LEU A 473 -6.33 -23.78 10.61
CA LEU A 473 -6.84 -22.87 11.64
C LEU A 473 -6.50 -23.36 13.05
N MET A 474 -6.57 -24.66 13.30
CA MET A 474 -6.20 -25.27 14.58
C MET A 474 -4.68 -25.48 14.75
N ARG A 475 -3.86 -25.10 13.76
CA ARG A 475 -2.40 -25.35 13.72
C ARG A 475 -2.02 -26.80 13.99
N GLN A 476 -2.85 -27.73 13.54
CA GLN A 476 -2.63 -29.17 13.71
C GLN A 476 -1.45 -29.64 12.88
N VAL A 477 -0.74 -30.66 13.35
CA VAL A 477 0.33 -31.29 12.57
C VAL A 477 -0.29 -31.97 11.33
N PRO A 478 0.25 -31.78 10.11
CA PRO A 478 -0.27 -32.39 8.87
C PRO A 478 -0.56 -33.88 8.97
N ARG A 479 -1.73 -34.32 8.52
CA ARG A 479 -2.03 -35.76 8.43
C ARG A 479 -1.53 -36.33 7.10
N LEU A 480 -0.69 -37.35 7.22
CA LEU A 480 -0.13 -38.13 6.13
C LEU A 480 -0.43 -39.61 6.39
N LYS A 481 -0.95 -40.35 5.40
CA LYS A 481 -1.42 -41.74 5.55
C LYS A 481 -0.38 -42.69 6.14
N ALA A 482 0.89 -42.48 5.79
CA ALA A 482 2.00 -43.34 6.15
C ALA A 482 2.87 -42.79 7.31
N ARG A 483 2.39 -41.80 8.08
CA ARG A 483 3.18 -41.13 9.14
C ARG A 483 2.45 -41.07 10.49
N GLN A 484 3.17 -41.42 11.56
CA GLN A 484 2.70 -41.11 12.92
C GLN A 484 2.86 -39.61 13.22
N GLY A 485 1.85 -39.00 13.88
CA GLY A 485 1.88 -37.59 14.23
C GLY A 485 3.12 -37.20 15.04
N GLY A 486 3.80 -36.13 14.61
CA GLY A 486 4.97 -35.57 15.31
C GLY A 486 6.35 -35.97 14.76
N GLN A 487 6.46 -37.02 13.94
CA GLN A 487 7.71 -37.38 13.25
C GLN A 487 8.06 -36.37 12.15
N PRO A 488 9.34 -36.21 11.74
CA PRO A 488 9.69 -35.43 10.56
C PRO A 488 8.92 -35.88 9.31
N ILE A 489 8.44 -34.94 8.48
CA ILE A 489 7.74 -35.24 7.22
C ILE A 489 8.70 -35.83 6.19
N ARG A 490 9.92 -35.29 6.13
CA ARG A 490 11.01 -35.79 5.29
C ARG A 490 11.81 -36.84 6.05
N ALA A 491 12.05 -37.99 5.42
CA ALA A 491 12.93 -39.00 5.99
C ALA A 491 14.41 -38.57 5.88
N ALA A 492 15.24 -39.03 6.81
CA ALA A 492 16.67 -38.73 6.78
C ALA A 492 17.32 -39.24 5.47
N GLY A 493 18.04 -38.37 4.76
CA GLY A 493 18.69 -38.70 3.48
C GLY A 493 17.78 -38.73 2.25
N GLU A 494 16.47 -38.56 2.41
CA GLU A 494 15.51 -38.49 1.30
C GLU A 494 15.77 -37.22 0.45
N PRO A 495 15.83 -37.30 -0.89
CA PRO A 495 15.91 -36.11 -1.74
C PRO A 495 14.73 -35.16 -1.50
N LEU A 496 14.97 -33.85 -1.45
CA LEU A 496 13.92 -32.86 -1.12
C LEU A 496 12.73 -32.89 -2.09
N THR A 497 12.99 -33.02 -3.39
CA THR A 497 11.96 -33.09 -4.43
C THR A 497 11.05 -34.29 -4.24
N ASP A 498 11.63 -35.44 -3.94
CA ASP A 498 10.93 -36.71 -3.77
C ASP A 498 10.14 -36.70 -2.46
N ALA A 499 10.72 -36.14 -1.39
CA ALA A 499 10.04 -35.96 -0.11
C ALA A 499 8.78 -35.10 -0.25
N VAL A 500 8.85 -34.01 -1.03
CA VAL A 500 7.69 -33.16 -1.29
C VAL A 500 6.63 -33.90 -2.10
N ALA A 501 7.00 -34.57 -3.19
CA ALA A 501 6.06 -35.30 -4.03
C ALA A 501 5.37 -36.44 -3.25
N ARG A 502 6.13 -37.21 -2.48
CA ARG A 502 5.61 -38.25 -1.59
C ARG A 502 4.69 -37.67 -0.51
N ALA A 503 5.13 -36.64 0.21
CA ALA A 503 4.32 -36.02 1.25
C ALA A 503 3.01 -35.46 0.68
N ALA A 504 3.04 -34.84 -0.50
CA ALA A 504 1.83 -34.40 -1.17
C ALA A 504 0.90 -35.58 -1.53
N MET A 505 1.43 -36.67 -2.08
CA MET A 505 0.67 -37.90 -2.39
C MET A 505 0.04 -38.55 -1.14
N ASP A 506 0.71 -38.48 0.00
CA ASP A 506 0.30 -39.08 1.27
C ASP A 506 -0.71 -38.23 2.05
N LEU A 507 -1.01 -36.99 1.63
CA LEU A 507 -1.97 -36.13 2.33
C LEU A 507 -3.36 -36.80 2.44
N ASP A 508 -3.93 -36.67 3.64
CA ASP A 508 -5.24 -37.26 3.97
C ASP A 508 -6.22 -36.20 4.49
N GLY A 509 -6.78 -35.45 3.53
CA GLY A 509 -7.71 -34.34 3.81
C GLY A 509 -7.07 -33.28 4.70
N SER A 510 -5.80 -32.95 4.44
CA SER A 510 -4.98 -32.09 5.31
C SER A 510 -4.15 -31.10 4.49
N TYR A 511 -3.11 -30.53 5.08
CA TYR A 511 -2.28 -29.52 4.44
C TYR A 511 -0.78 -29.84 4.49
N LEU A 512 0.00 -29.24 3.60
CA LEU A 512 1.48 -29.31 3.61
C LEU A 512 2.07 -27.92 3.40
N ILE A 513 3.05 -27.54 4.23
CA ILE A 513 3.86 -26.33 4.02
C ILE A 513 5.16 -26.73 3.30
N ILE A 514 5.45 -26.03 2.21
CA ILE A 514 6.74 -26.06 1.51
C ILE A 514 7.33 -24.66 1.62
N GLN A 515 8.21 -24.48 2.60
CA GLN A 515 8.94 -23.22 2.72
C GLN A 515 10.20 -23.31 1.86
N GLY A 516 10.41 -22.35 0.96
CA GLY A 516 11.68 -22.27 0.26
C GLY A 516 12.29 -20.90 0.36
N PRO A 517 13.47 -20.78 0.98
CA PRO A 517 14.28 -19.57 0.92
C PRO A 517 14.67 -19.14 -0.52
N PRO A 518 15.35 -18.00 -0.70
CA PRO A 518 15.81 -17.53 -2.01
C PRO A 518 16.70 -18.55 -2.74
N GLY A 519 16.37 -18.83 -4.00
CA GLY A 519 17.18 -19.70 -4.87
C GLY A 519 17.10 -21.20 -4.59
N THR A 520 16.19 -21.67 -3.74
CA THR A 520 16.08 -23.10 -3.35
C THR A 520 15.19 -23.93 -4.28
N GLY A 521 14.69 -23.34 -5.36
CA GLY A 521 13.90 -24.06 -6.36
C GLY A 521 12.46 -24.36 -5.94
N LYS A 522 11.81 -23.46 -5.18
CA LYS A 522 10.37 -23.54 -4.82
C LYS A 522 9.47 -23.96 -5.98
N THR A 523 9.49 -23.15 -7.05
CA THR A 523 8.64 -23.35 -8.23
C THR A 523 8.95 -24.68 -8.93
N TYR A 524 10.24 -25.05 -9.03
CA TYR A 524 10.68 -26.34 -9.58
C TYR A 524 10.13 -27.51 -8.77
N THR A 525 10.29 -27.47 -7.45
CA THR A 525 9.85 -28.54 -6.54
C THR A 525 8.33 -28.68 -6.50
N ALA A 526 7.60 -27.55 -6.49
CA ALA A 526 6.15 -27.55 -6.59
C ALA A 526 5.67 -28.12 -7.93
N ALA A 527 6.30 -27.74 -9.04
CA ALA A 527 5.98 -28.26 -10.37
C ALA A 527 6.20 -29.79 -10.46
N HIS A 528 7.31 -30.29 -9.92
CA HIS A 528 7.57 -31.72 -9.83
C HIS A 528 6.45 -32.46 -9.09
N ALA A 529 6.07 -31.98 -7.89
CA ALA A 529 5.00 -32.58 -7.11
C ALA A 529 3.63 -32.54 -7.83
N ILE A 530 3.31 -31.43 -8.52
CA ILE A 530 2.10 -31.29 -9.32
C ILE A 530 2.09 -32.33 -10.45
N VAL A 531 3.18 -32.49 -11.20
CA VAL A 531 3.27 -33.50 -12.27
C VAL A 531 3.10 -34.91 -11.72
N THR A 532 3.72 -35.25 -10.59
CA THR A 532 3.54 -36.54 -9.92
C THR A 532 2.07 -36.79 -9.55
N LEU A 533 1.38 -35.78 -9.01
CA LEU A 533 -0.05 -35.88 -8.68
C LEU A 533 -0.92 -36.07 -9.93
N LEU A 534 -0.63 -35.35 -11.01
CA LEU A 534 -1.36 -35.47 -12.27
C LEU A 534 -1.18 -36.86 -12.90
N GLN A 535 0.06 -37.40 -12.89
CA GLN A 535 0.36 -38.77 -13.31
C GLN A 535 -0.38 -39.82 -12.46
N ALA A 536 -0.51 -39.57 -11.15
CA ALA A 536 -1.27 -40.40 -10.23
C ALA A 536 -2.80 -40.25 -10.36
N GLY A 537 -3.28 -39.56 -11.38
CA GLY A 537 -4.70 -39.48 -11.64
C GLY A 537 -5.43 -38.42 -10.81
N LYS A 538 -4.72 -37.47 -10.19
CA LYS A 538 -5.34 -36.39 -9.39
C LYS A 538 -5.73 -35.17 -10.24
N ARG A 539 -6.63 -34.35 -9.68
CA ARG A 539 -7.00 -33.02 -10.18
C ARG A 539 -6.41 -31.95 -9.28
N VAL A 540 -5.75 -30.96 -9.86
CA VAL A 540 -4.96 -29.96 -9.14
C VAL A 540 -5.41 -28.55 -9.50
N GLY A 541 -5.72 -27.75 -8.48
CA GLY A 541 -5.85 -26.30 -8.59
C GLY A 541 -4.54 -25.61 -8.23
N VAL A 542 -4.19 -24.54 -8.95
CA VAL A 542 -3.03 -23.67 -8.66
C VAL A 542 -3.51 -22.24 -8.46
N SER A 543 -3.21 -21.66 -7.31
CA SER A 543 -3.56 -20.29 -6.95
C SER A 543 -2.39 -19.49 -6.39
N SER A 544 -2.52 -18.17 -6.41
CA SER A 544 -1.64 -17.18 -5.80
C SER A 544 -2.36 -15.83 -5.80
N ASN A 545 -1.75 -14.78 -5.23
CA ASN A 545 -2.29 -13.42 -5.28
C ASN A 545 -2.16 -12.74 -6.65
N SER A 546 -1.29 -13.25 -7.54
CA SER A 546 -1.09 -12.65 -8.87
C SER A 546 -1.14 -13.68 -10.00
N HIS A 547 -1.62 -13.26 -11.16
CA HIS A 547 -1.56 -14.07 -12.39
C HIS A 547 -0.13 -14.38 -12.81
N LYS A 548 0.81 -13.46 -12.59
CA LYS A 548 2.23 -13.65 -12.92
C LYS A 548 2.84 -14.84 -12.16
N ALA A 549 2.57 -14.96 -10.86
CA ALA A 549 3.04 -16.09 -10.06
C ALA A 549 2.42 -17.41 -10.53
N ILE A 550 1.10 -17.43 -10.79
CA ILE A 550 0.41 -18.61 -11.32
C ILE A 550 1.02 -19.03 -12.67
N ASN A 551 1.16 -18.10 -13.62
CA ASN A 551 1.70 -18.39 -14.96
C ASN A 551 3.13 -18.94 -14.89
N LYS A 552 3.95 -18.41 -13.97
CA LYS A 552 5.32 -18.90 -13.73
C LYS A 552 5.31 -20.36 -13.29
N LEU A 553 4.45 -20.73 -12.33
CA LEU A 553 4.35 -22.12 -11.87
C LEU A 553 3.77 -23.03 -12.95
N LEU A 554 2.74 -22.61 -13.69
CA LEU A 554 2.18 -23.39 -14.79
C LEU A 554 3.22 -23.68 -15.89
N GLY A 555 4.02 -22.68 -16.25
CA GLY A 555 5.10 -22.89 -17.21
C GLY A 555 6.19 -23.84 -16.71
N GLU A 556 6.46 -23.86 -15.41
CA GLU A 556 7.38 -24.84 -14.83
C GLU A 556 6.77 -26.25 -14.79
N VAL A 557 5.46 -26.38 -14.58
CA VAL A 557 4.72 -27.65 -14.68
C VAL A 557 4.78 -28.21 -16.09
N GLU A 558 4.63 -27.40 -17.14
CA GLU A 558 4.76 -27.88 -18.53
C GLU A 558 6.15 -28.43 -18.82
N LYS A 559 7.22 -27.75 -18.39
CA LYS A 559 8.59 -28.26 -18.55
C LYS A 559 8.79 -29.60 -17.85
N HIS A 560 8.25 -29.76 -16.63
CA HIS A 560 8.36 -31.03 -15.90
C HIS A 560 7.54 -32.13 -16.56
N ALA A 561 6.38 -31.79 -17.12
CA ALA A 561 5.55 -32.74 -17.86
C ALA A 561 6.26 -33.20 -19.14
N GLU A 562 6.92 -32.29 -19.86
CA GLU A 562 7.77 -32.61 -21.02
C GLU A 562 8.96 -33.51 -20.63
N MET A 563 9.68 -33.17 -19.56
CA MET A 563 10.77 -34.01 -19.03
C MET A 563 10.32 -35.41 -18.64
N ALA A 564 9.05 -35.58 -18.25
CA ALA A 564 8.45 -36.84 -17.87
C ALA A 564 7.67 -37.54 -19.01
N ASP A 565 7.71 -37.00 -20.24
CA ASP A 565 6.89 -37.43 -21.39
C ASP A 565 5.41 -37.63 -21.05
N PHE A 566 4.87 -36.72 -20.23
CA PHE A 566 3.52 -36.79 -19.70
C PHE A 566 2.62 -35.71 -20.32
N ARG A 567 1.48 -36.12 -20.87
CA ARG A 567 0.48 -35.20 -21.43
C ARG A 567 -0.72 -35.07 -20.53
N PHE A 568 -1.23 -33.86 -20.40
CA PHE A 568 -2.47 -33.56 -19.69
C PHE A 568 -3.23 -32.44 -20.40
N HIS A 569 -4.48 -32.20 -19.98
CA HIS A 569 -5.25 -31.03 -20.37
C HIS A 569 -5.39 -30.13 -19.14
N GLY A 570 -4.95 -28.89 -19.26
CA GLY A 570 -5.05 -27.88 -18.21
C GLY A 570 -5.72 -26.61 -18.71
N ALA A 571 -6.20 -25.79 -17.77
CA ALA A 571 -6.78 -24.49 -18.05
C ALA A 571 -6.15 -23.39 -17.20
N LYS A 572 -5.98 -22.18 -17.77
CA LYS A 572 -5.67 -20.96 -17.03
C LYS A 572 -6.87 -20.02 -17.06
N LYS A 573 -7.41 -19.66 -15.90
CA LYS A 573 -8.41 -18.58 -15.83
C LYS A 573 -7.73 -17.23 -16.08
N GLY A 574 -7.98 -16.60 -17.22
CA GLY A 574 -7.50 -15.27 -17.58
C GLY A 574 -8.61 -14.22 -17.61
N ASN A 575 -8.23 -12.98 -17.91
CA ASN A 575 -9.12 -11.86 -18.18
C ASN A 575 -8.87 -11.37 -19.61
N LYS A 576 -9.93 -11.38 -20.43
CA LYS A 576 -9.90 -11.01 -21.86
C LYS A 576 -9.47 -9.57 -22.13
N ASP A 577 -9.62 -8.70 -21.14
CA ASP A 577 -9.27 -7.27 -21.23
C ASP A 577 -7.89 -7.00 -20.59
N ALA A 578 -7.17 -8.04 -20.18
CA ALA A 578 -5.84 -7.99 -19.57
C ALA A 578 -4.97 -9.16 -20.08
N PRO A 579 -4.40 -9.06 -21.29
CA PRO A 579 -3.69 -10.16 -21.96
C PRO A 579 -2.52 -10.76 -21.15
N GLU A 580 -1.89 -9.98 -20.27
CA GLU A 580 -0.83 -10.42 -19.38
C GLU A 580 -1.27 -11.46 -18.33
N THR A 581 -2.59 -11.62 -18.16
CA THR A 581 -3.18 -12.62 -17.27
C THR A 581 -3.34 -13.99 -17.91
N GLU A 582 -3.18 -14.08 -19.23
CA GLU A 582 -3.34 -15.29 -20.04
C GLU A 582 -2.09 -16.17 -19.97
N TYR A 583 -2.28 -17.47 -20.22
CA TYR A 583 -1.20 -18.43 -20.41
C TYR A 583 -1.67 -19.54 -21.35
N ASN A 584 -0.98 -19.71 -22.48
CA ASN A 584 -1.26 -20.75 -23.46
C ASN A 584 0.05 -21.51 -23.71
N GLY A 585 0.05 -22.79 -23.37
CA GLY A 585 1.20 -23.69 -23.48
C GLY A 585 0.86 -24.95 -24.29
N ALA A 586 1.71 -25.97 -24.20
CA ALA A 586 1.52 -27.24 -24.89
C ALA A 586 0.32 -28.05 -24.37
N HIS A 587 0.01 -27.91 -23.08
CA HIS A 587 -1.01 -28.67 -22.36
C HIS A 587 -2.07 -27.78 -21.72
N ILE A 588 -1.80 -26.48 -21.59
CA ILE A 588 -2.65 -25.52 -20.87
C ILE A 588 -3.22 -24.49 -21.83
N THR A 589 -4.53 -24.28 -21.78
CA THR A 589 -5.22 -23.23 -22.55
C THR A 589 -5.87 -22.18 -21.66
N THR A 590 -5.94 -20.95 -22.11
CA THR A 590 -6.62 -19.88 -21.38
C THR A 590 -8.14 -19.99 -21.56
N ILE A 591 -8.85 -19.86 -20.43
CA ILE A 591 -10.31 -19.71 -20.37
C ILE A 591 -10.67 -18.36 -19.75
N PHE A 592 -11.81 -17.79 -20.17
CA PHE A 592 -12.25 -16.47 -19.74
C PHE A 592 -13.50 -16.49 -18.85
N ASP A 593 -14.26 -17.58 -18.83
CA ASP A 593 -15.29 -17.85 -17.84
C ASP A 593 -14.87 -19.04 -16.96
N SER A 594 -15.11 -18.94 -15.65
CA SER A 594 -14.82 -20.05 -14.73
C SER A 594 -15.69 -21.29 -15.04
N LYS A 595 -16.87 -21.08 -15.65
CA LYS A 595 -17.77 -22.17 -16.07
C LYS A 595 -17.23 -23.01 -17.23
N ASP A 596 -16.22 -22.50 -17.94
CA ASP A 596 -15.58 -23.24 -19.04
C ASP A 596 -14.62 -24.32 -18.52
N THR A 597 -14.36 -24.36 -17.21
CA THR A 597 -13.67 -25.49 -16.58
C THR A 597 -14.52 -26.76 -16.68
N SER A 598 -13.85 -27.91 -16.77
CA SER A 598 -14.49 -29.20 -16.92
C SER A 598 -13.66 -30.28 -16.22
N PRO A 599 -14.24 -31.47 -15.94
CA PRO A 599 -13.48 -32.58 -15.38
C PRO A 599 -12.29 -33.04 -16.23
N ALA A 600 -12.29 -32.75 -17.54
CA ALA A 600 -11.16 -33.03 -18.43
C ALA A 600 -9.94 -32.15 -18.12
N HIS A 601 -10.15 -30.95 -17.58
CA HIS A 601 -9.08 -30.08 -17.11
C HIS A 601 -8.55 -30.64 -15.78
N ARG A 602 -7.43 -31.36 -15.86
CA ARG A 602 -6.77 -31.98 -14.71
C ARG A 602 -5.97 -30.98 -13.87
N LEU A 603 -5.53 -29.88 -14.49
CA LEU A 603 -4.84 -28.78 -13.86
C LEU A 603 -5.59 -27.48 -14.16
N VAL A 604 -5.91 -26.68 -13.14
CA VAL A 604 -6.54 -25.36 -13.35
C VAL A 604 -5.79 -24.28 -12.57
N GLY A 605 -5.33 -23.23 -13.25
CA GLY A 605 -4.67 -22.07 -12.64
C GLY A 605 -5.58 -20.86 -12.54
N GLY A 606 -5.86 -20.38 -11.32
CA GLY A 606 -6.77 -19.25 -11.07
C GLY A 606 -6.44 -18.49 -9.78
N THR A 607 -6.87 -17.25 -9.67
CA THR A 607 -6.79 -16.51 -8.40
C THR A 607 -7.92 -16.94 -7.46
N VAL A 608 -7.98 -16.36 -6.25
CA VAL A 608 -9.06 -16.61 -5.27
C VAL A 608 -10.46 -16.52 -5.89
N PHE A 609 -10.68 -15.61 -6.85
CA PHE A 609 -11.96 -15.42 -7.56
C PHE A 609 -12.47 -16.63 -8.34
N HIS A 610 -11.56 -17.51 -8.79
CA HIS A 610 -11.95 -18.75 -9.42
C HIS A 610 -12.37 -19.77 -8.38
N PHE A 611 -11.52 -19.98 -7.37
CA PHE A 611 -11.67 -21.07 -6.40
C PHE A 611 -12.67 -20.79 -5.28
N CYS A 612 -13.05 -19.54 -5.02
CA CYS A 612 -14.03 -19.20 -3.98
C CYS A 612 -15.48 -19.46 -4.41
N ARG A 613 -15.71 -19.86 -5.67
CA ARG A 613 -17.06 -20.06 -6.19
C ARG A 613 -17.63 -21.40 -5.71
N GLU A 614 -18.93 -21.41 -5.41
CA GLU A 614 -19.60 -22.62 -4.93
C GLU A 614 -19.56 -23.77 -5.96
N ASP A 615 -19.60 -23.47 -7.27
CA ASP A 615 -19.47 -24.48 -8.33
C ASP A 615 -18.07 -25.10 -8.44
N GLN A 616 -17.08 -24.54 -7.75
CA GLN A 616 -15.72 -25.07 -7.64
C GLN A 616 -15.46 -25.80 -6.32
N ARG A 617 -16.43 -25.84 -5.40
CA ARG A 617 -16.28 -26.50 -4.09
C ARG A 617 -16.00 -27.99 -4.28
N GLN A 618 -14.93 -28.47 -3.66
CA GLN A 618 -14.40 -29.84 -3.80
C GLN A 618 -14.19 -30.32 -5.26
N ALA A 619 -14.00 -29.39 -6.21
CA ALA A 619 -13.75 -29.75 -7.60
C ALA A 619 -12.34 -30.33 -7.83
N TYR A 620 -11.41 -30.13 -6.88
CA TYR A 620 -10.02 -30.54 -6.98
C TYR A 620 -9.62 -31.48 -5.84
N ASP A 621 -8.66 -32.36 -6.10
CA ASP A 621 -8.06 -33.19 -5.04
C ASP A 621 -7.06 -32.35 -4.22
N TYR A 622 -6.35 -31.44 -4.89
CA TYR A 622 -5.30 -30.60 -4.31
C TYR A 622 -5.44 -29.14 -4.75
N LEU A 623 -5.20 -28.21 -3.83
CA LEU A 623 -5.00 -26.80 -4.10
C LEU A 623 -3.58 -26.40 -3.72
N PHE A 624 -2.76 -26.06 -4.71
CA PHE A 624 -1.44 -25.46 -4.51
C PHE A 624 -1.59 -23.95 -4.45
N VAL A 625 -1.12 -23.34 -3.37
CA VAL A 625 -1.10 -21.89 -3.19
C VAL A 625 0.35 -21.44 -3.22
N ASP A 626 0.78 -20.88 -4.34
CA ASP A 626 2.15 -20.34 -4.53
C ASP A 626 2.26 -18.92 -3.99
N GLU A 627 3.46 -18.55 -3.55
CA GLU A 627 3.73 -17.33 -2.78
C GLU A 627 2.78 -17.17 -1.57
N ALA A 628 2.52 -18.27 -0.84
CA ALA A 628 1.57 -18.31 0.29
C ALA A 628 1.91 -17.36 1.45
N GLY A 629 3.15 -16.87 1.54
CA GLY A 629 3.56 -15.80 2.47
C GLY A 629 3.00 -14.41 2.09
N GLN A 630 2.43 -14.27 0.89
CA GLN A 630 1.73 -13.08 0.46
C GLN A 630 0.20 -13.26 0.56
N VAL A 631 -0.29 -14.50 0.53
CA VAL A 631 -1.74 -14.79 0.54
C VAL A 631 -2.29 -14.65 1.96
N SER A 632 -3.20 -13.68 2.17
CA SER A 632 -3.85 -13.47 3.46
C SER A 632 -4.66 -14.69 3.91
N LEU A 633 -4.77 -14.88 5.23
CA LEU A 633 -5.57 -15.97 5.79
C LEU A 633 -7.04 -15.92 5.31
N GLY A 634 -7.62 -14.72 5.20
CA GLY A 634 -8.98 -14.55 4.69
C GLY A 634 -9.15 -14.99 3.23
N ASN A 635 -8.16 -14.75 2.37
CA ASN A 635 -8.19 -15.27 0.99
C ASN A 635 -8.02 -16.78 0.94
N LEU A 636 -7.15 -17.35 1.79
CA LEU A 636 -7.01 -18.81 1.90
C LEU A 636 -8.34 -19.45 2.32
N VAL A 637 -8.99 -18.94 3.37
CA VAL A 637 -10.29 -19.43 3.84
C VAL A 637 -11.34 -19.40 2.72
N ALA A 638 -11.36 -18.34 1.91
CA ALA A 638 -12.29 -18.20 0.80
C ALA A 638 -12.10 -19.26 -0.30
N MET A 639 -10.87 -19.68 -0.60
CA MET A 639 -10.59 -20.64 -1.69
C MET A 639 -10.33 -22.08 -1.23
N ALA A 640 -10.04 -22.31 0.05
CA ALA A 640 -9.66 -23.61 0.58
C ALA A 640 -10.73 -24.70 0.35
N GLY A 641 -12.01 -24.32 0.34
CA GLY A 641 -13.12 -25.24 0.07
C GLY A 641 -13.13 -25.85 -1.34
N ALA A 642 -12.29 -25.37 -2.26
CA ALA A 642 -12.18 -25.93 -3.61
C ALA A 642 -11.49 -27.30 -3.66
N ALA A 643 -10.71 -27.67 -2.64
CA ALA A 643 -9.95 -28.91 -2.64
C ALA A 643 -9.98 -29.65 -1.31
N ALA A 644 -9.73 -30.97 -1.36
CA ALA A 644 -9.61 -31.80 -0.16
C ALA A 644 -8.26 -31.62 0.56
N ASN A 645 -7.19 -31.36 -0.19
CA ASN A 645 -5.84 -31.17 0.33
C ASN A 645 -5.27 -29.81 -0.09
N ILE A 646 -4.50 -29.17 0.79
CA ILE A 646 -3.94 -27.83 0.55
C ILE A 646 -2.42 -27.88 0.64
N VAL A 647 -1.72 -27.37 -0.37
CA VAL A 647 -0.26 -27.25 -0.36
C VAL A 647 0.13 -25.79 -0.42
N LEU A 648 0.72 -25.27 0.66
CA LEU A 648 1.15 -23.88 0.78
C LEU A 648 2.63 -23.78 0.42
N VAL A 649 2.95 -23.09 -0.66
CA VAL A 649 4.32 -22.91 -1.16
C VAL A 649 4.70 -21.44 -1.02
N GLY A 650 5.81 -21.14 -0.35
CA GLY A 650 6.22 -19.74 -0.21
C GLY A 650 7.34 -19.54 0.80
N ASP A 651 7.48 -18.30 1.27
CA ASP A 651 8.44 -17.92 2.28
C ASP A 651 7.99 -16.62 2.98
N GLN A 652 7.62 -16.72 4.26
CA GLN A 652 7.20 -15.59 5.09
C GLN A 652 8.35 -14.66 5.46
N MET A 653 9.61 -15.09 5.26
CA MET A 653 10.79 -14.23 5.45
C MET A 653 11.13 -13.38 4.21
N GLN A 654 10.36 -13.51 3.12
CA GLN A 654 10.41 -12.63 1.94
C GLN A 654 9.33 -11.54 2.00
N LEU A 655 9.21 -10.72 0.96
CA LEU A 655 8.31 -9.57 0.96
C LEU A 655 6.87 -9.97 1.33
N PRO A 656 6.33 -9.45 2.45
CA PRO A 656 4.93 -9.61 2.76
C PRO A 656 4.10 -8.77 1.79
N GLN A 657 2.87 -9.20 1.51
CA GLN A 657 1.90 -8.32 0.87
C GLN A 657 1.19 -7.53 1.99
N PRO A 658 1.30 -6.19 2.02
CA PRO A 658 0.69 -5.41 3.08
C PRO A 658 -0.84 -5.57 3.03
N VAL A 659 -1.39 -6.23 4.04
CA VAL A 659 -2.83 -6.22 4.26
C VAL A 659 -3.20 -4.79 4.66
N GLN A 660 -4.06 -4.17 3.87
CA GLN A 660 -4.61 -2.86 4.18
C GLN A 660 -5.67 -3.03 5.28
N GLY A 661 -5.91 -1.99 6.06
CA GLY A 661 -6.87 -2.06 7.16
C GLY A 661 -6.21 -2.41 8.49
N VAL A 662 -6.92 -2.20 9.61
CA VAL A 662 -6.57 -2.82 10.89
C VAL A 662 -7.38 -4.10 11.02
N HIS A 663 -6.72 -5.15 11.48
CA HIS A 663 -7.29 -6.47 11.61
C HIS A 663 -7.07 -6.97 13.03
N PRO A 664 -8.13 -7.35 13.76
CA PRO A 664 -8.00 -7.84 15.13
C PRO A 664 -7.34 -9.21 15.16
N GLY A 665 -6.55 -9.42 16.23
CA GLY A 665 -5.82 -10.67 16.46
C GLY A 665 -4.95 -11.05 15.27
N GLU A 666 -5.10 -12.28 14.81
CA GLU A 666 -4.27 -12.88 13.76
C GLU A 666 -4.92 -12.82 12.36
N THR A 667 -6.06 -12.13 12.22
CA THR A 667 -6.80 -12.10 10.94
C THR A 667 -6.07 -11.36 9.82
N GLY A 668 -5.15 -10.45 10.17
CA GLY A 668 -4.32 -9.69 9.23
C GLY A 668 -3.09 -10.44 8.71
N LEU A 669 -2.80 -11.64 9.22
CA LEU A 669 -1.61 -12.40 8.83
C LEU A 669 -1.77 -13.07 7.47
N SER A 670 -0.65 -13.31 6.79
CA SER A 670 -0.60 -14.27 5.69
C SER A 670 -0.79 -15.70 6.19
N SER A 671 -1.09 -16.59 5.25
CA SER A 671 -1.31 -18.02 5.53
C SER A 671 -0.08 -18.68 6.16
N LEU A 672 1.13 -18.29 5.74
CA LEU A 672 2.37 -18.83 6.30
C LEU A 672 2.73 -18.19 7.64
N GLU A 673 2.61 -16.87 7.79
CA GLU A 673 2.82 -16.20 9.09
C GLU A 673 1.90 -16.79 10.16
N TYR A 674 0.62 -17.01 9.82
CA TYR A 674 -0.35 -17.61 10.72
C TYR A 674 0.03 -19.02 11.20
N LEU A 675 0.61 -19.86 10.33
CA LEU A 675 0.97 -21.25 10.64
C LEU A 675 2.34 -21.40 11.30
N LEU A 676 3.27 -20.51 10.95
CA LEU A 676 4.66 -20.54 11.40
C LEU A 676 4.88 -19.70 12.66
N GLU A 677 3.92 -18.84 13.00
CA GLU A 677 3.97 -18.04 14.22
C GLU A 677 5.25 -17.18 14.18
N ASP A 678 6.04 -17.17 15.25
CA ASP A 678 7.30 -16.41 15.30
C ASP A 678 8.51 -17.19 14.72
N LYS A 679 8.30 -18.34 14.08
CA LYS A 679 9.39 -19.17 13.56
C LYS A 679 9.82 -18.71 12.17
N ALA A 680 11.10 -18.42 12.01
CA ALA A 680 11.68 -18.07 10.73
C ALA A 680 11.69 -19.26 9.76
N THR A 681 11.83 -20.48 10.27
CA THR A 681 11.81 -21.71 9.47
C THR A 681 10.72 -22.70 9.88
N VAL A 682 10.16 -23.39 8.89
CA VAL A 682 9.15 -24.41 9.10
C VAL A 682 9.72 -25.60 9.89
N PRO A 683 9.07 -26.03 10.99
CA PRO A 683 9.48 -27.24 11.71
C PRO A 683 9.33 -28.50 10.85
N ASP A 684 10.25 -29.45 11.00
CA ASP A 684 10.30 -30.67 10.18
C ASP A 684 9.05 -31.55 10.31
N ASN A 685 8.31 -31.43 11.40
CA ASN A 685 7.06 -32.17 11.60
C ASN A 685 5.82 -31.45 11.03
N ARG A 686 5.91 -30.16 10.69
CA ARG A 686 4.84 -29.32 10.15
C ARG A 686 4.95 -29.03 8.65
N GLY A 687 6.14 -29.13 8.08
CA GLY A 687 6.37 -28.90 6.65
C GLY A 687 7.75 -29.32 6.20
N ILE A 688 8.11 -28.92 4.99
CA ILE A 688 9.42 -29.19 4.39
C ILE A 688 10.09 -27.84 4.09
N LEU A 689 11.27 -27.63 4.67
CA LEU A 689 12.17 -26.54 4.32
C LEU A 689 13.03 -26.98 3.14
N LEU A 690 12.94 -26.29 2.01
CA LEU A 690 13.89 -26.44 0.90
C LEU A 690 15.20 -25.78 1.29
N ASN A 691 16.07 -26.53 1.95
CA ASN A 691 17.16 -25.95 2.74
C ASN A 691 18.47 -25.76 1.98
N GLU A 692 18.51 -26.02 0.67
CA GLU A 692 19.70 -25.86 -0.17
C GLU A 692 19.45 -24.84 -1.29
N THR A 693 20.21 -23.73 -1.32
CA THR A 693 20.10 -22.71 -2.37
C THR A 693 21.05 -22.99 -3.53
N ARG A 694 20.55 -22.83 -4.75
CA ARG A 694 21.31 -22.89 -6.01
C ARG A 694 21.62 -21.50 -6.58
N ARG A 695 21.37 -20.44 -5.80
CA ARG A 695 21.67 -19.05 -6.17
C ARG A 695 22.89 -18.51 -5.45
N LEU A 696 22.83 -18.50 -4.11
CA LEU A 696 23.73 -17.73 -3.27
C LEU A 696 25.10 -18.40 -3.15
N HIS A 697 26.17 -17.64 -3.40
CA HIS A 697 27.52 -18.04 -3.04
C HIS A 697 27.62 -18.31 -1.52
N PRO A 698 28.42 -19.28 -1.04
CA PRO A 698 28.53 -19.62 0.38
C PRO A 698 28.77 -18.43 1.31
N ALA A 699 29.62 -17.48 0.93
CA ALA A 699 29.93 -16.27 1.72
C ALA A 699 28.73 -15.32 1.91
N LEU A 700 27.77 -15.32 0.98
CA LEU A 700 26.54 -14.55 1.10
C LEU A 700 25.46 -15.39 1.81
N CYS A 701 25.42 -16.70 1.51
CA CYS A 701 24.49 -17.64 2.10
C CYS A 701 24.65 -17.78 3.61
N SER A 702 25.88 -17.76 4.14
CA SER A 702 26.13 -17.92 5.58
C SER A 702 25.44 -16.83 6.39
N PHE A 703 25.64 -15.57 6.04
CA PHE A 703 24.97 -14.44 6.70
C PHE A 703 23.45 -14.56 6.64
N ILE A 704 22.89 -14.80 5.44
CA ILE A 704 21.44 -14.93 5.26
C ILE A 704 20.89 -16.13 6.06
N SER A 705 21.61 -17.24 6.07
CA SER A 705 21.22 -18.44 6.82
C SER A 705 21.14 -18.15 8.31
N ASP A 706 22.20 -17.60 8.88
CA ASP A 706 22.30 -17.38 10.33
C ASP A 706 21.36 -16.27 10.80
N ALA A 707 21.28 -15.16 10.06
CA ALA A 707 20.52 -13.99 10.47
C ALA A 707 19.00 -14.10 10.20
N ILE A 708 18.58 -14.91 9.21
CA ILE A 708 17.19 -14.92 8.72
C ILE A 708 16.57 -16.32 8.72
N TYR A 709 17.33 -17.40 8.60
CA TYR A 709 16.80 -18.77 8.43
C TYR A 709 17.32 -19.77 9.48
N ASP A 710 17.56 -19.32 10.71
CA ASP A 710 17.97 -20.14 11.86
C ASP A 710 19.24 -20.99 11.62
N GLY A 711 20.12 -20.57 10.71
CA GLY A 711 21.31 -21.33 10.29
C GLY A 711 20.99 -22.59 9.46
N ARG A 712 19.75 -22.75 8.98
CA ARG A 712 19.28 -23.97 8.30
C ARG A 712 19.42 -23.92 6.78
N LEU A 713 19.77 -22.78 6.18
CA LEU A 713 19.99 -22.63 4.75
C LEU A 713 21.46 -22.92 4.38
N THR A 714 21.68 -23.79 3.39
CA THR A 714 23.01 -24.13 2.89
C THR A 714 23.14 -23.81 1.40
N ALA A 715 24.35 -23.52 0.95
CA ALA A 715 24.66 -23.30 -0.46
C ALA A 715 24.99 -24.63 -1.16
N HIS A 716 24.35 -24.89 -2.30
CA HIS A 716 24.72 -26.03 -3.14
C HIS A 716 26.16 -25.86 -3.66
N ALA A 717 26.92 -26.95 -3.76
CA ALA A 717 28.34 -26.91 -4.14
C ALA A 717 28.65 -26.13 -5.43
N SER A 718 27.72 -26.12 -6.40
CA SER A 718 27.90 -25.37 -7.65
C SER A 718 27.94 -23.84 -7.48
N THR A 719 27.39 -23.27 -6.40
CA THR A 719 27.37 -21.82 -6.21
C THR A 719 28.71 -21.28 -5.71
N ALA A 720 29.53 -22.11 -5.07
CA ALA A 720 30.89 -21.75 -4.64
C ALA A 720 31.82 -21.38 -5.81
N THR A 721 31.45 -21.75 -7.03
CA THR A 721 32.21 -21.42 -8.23
C THR A 721 31.87 -20.05 -8.82
N ARG A 722 30.88 -19.33 -8.24
CA ARG A 722 30.38 -18.05 -8.73
C ARG A 722 31.03 -16.90 -7.97
N ARG A 723 31.97 -16.20 -8.60
CA ARG A 723 32.72 -15.12 -7.96
C ARG A 723 33.22 -14.11 -8.97
N LEU A 724 33.60 -12.94 -8.49
CA LEU A 724 34.38 -11.97 -9.25
C LEU A 724 35.87 -12.33 -9.15
N ASP A 725 36.56 -12.27 -10.28
CA ASP A 725 38.02 -12.21 -10.33
C ASP A 725 38.43 -10.73 -10.19
N VAL A 726 38.69 -10.34 -8.94
CA VAL A 726 38.93 -8.94 -8.57
C VAL A 726 40.41 -8.59 -8.76
N ARG A 727 40.65 -7.61 -9.63
CA ARG A 727 41.98 -7.04 -9.88
C ARG A 727 42.48 -6.29 -8.65
N ARG A 728 43.79 -6.36 -8.40
CA ARG A 728 44.44 -5.58 -7.34
C ARG A 728 44.14 -4.09 -7.52
N GLY A 729 43.72 -3.43 -6.43
CA GLY A 729 43.42 -2.00 -6.41
C GLY A 729 41.96 -1.62 -6.71
N ALA A 730 41.03 -2.57 -6.83
CA ALA A 730 39.61 -2.31 -7.07
C ALA A 730 38.85 -1.66 -5.86
N GLY A 731 39.54 -1.39 -4.75
CA GLY A 731 38.95 -0.85 -3.52
C GLY A 731 38.33 -1.93 -2.62
N GLY A 732 38.19 -1.64 -1.32
CA GLY A 732 37.73 -2.62 -0.31
C GLY A 732 36.26 -3.04 -0.47
N ALA A 733 35.47 -2.28 -1.22
CA ALA A 733 34.06 -2.55 -1.47
C ALA A 733 33.82 -3.66 -2.51
N ILE A 734 34.77 -3.89 -3.43
CA ILE A 734 34.64 -4.87 -4.50
C ILE A 734 35.38 -6.13 -4.08
N ARG A 735 34.61 -7.13 -3.65
CA ARG A 735 35.08 -8.44 -3.18
C ARG A 735 34.80 -9.51 -4.23
N ASP A 736 35.42 -10.67 -4.08
CA ASP A 736 35.17 -11.81 -4.97
C ASP A 736 33.74 -12.36 -4.79
N ALA A 737 33.25 -12.42 -3.55
CA ALA A 737 31.86 -12.74 -3.22
C ALA A 737 31.49 -12.26 -1.81
N GLY A 738 30.21 -12.37 -1.45
CA GLY A 738 29.70 -12.09 -0.11
C GLY A 738 28.93 -10.78 -0.04
N LEU A 739 29.06 -10.10 1.10
CA LEU A 739 28.37 -8.85 1.43
C LEU A 739 29.41 -7.74 1.66
N SER A 740 29.14 -6.54 1.18
CA SER A 740 29.98 -5.35 1.39
C SER A 740 29.13 -4.12 1.68
N PHE A 741 29.68 -3.18 2.46
CA PHE A 741 29.05 -1.90 2.77
C PHE A 741 29.91 -0.74 2.26
N VAL A 742 29.25 0.33 1.79
CA VAL A 742 29.88 1.55 1.29
C VAL A 742 29.18 2.75 1.92
N PRO A 743 29.79 3.37 2.95
CA PRO A 743 29.27 4.58 3.54
C PRO A 743 29.50 5.77 2.61
N VAL A 744 28.49 6.63 2.46
CA VAL A 744 28.52 7.87 1.66
C VAL A 744 28.08 9.02 2.56
N ALA A 745 28.88 10.07 2.65
CA ALA A 745 28.51 11.25 3.41
C ALA A 745 27.45 12.07 2.64
N HIS A 746 26.26 12.20 3.22
CA HIS A 746 25.21 13.10 2.74
C HIS A 746 24.23 13.43 3.87
N GLU A 747 23.60 14.59 3.78
CA GLU A 747 22.63 15.10 4.77
C GLU A 747 21.32 15.50 4.08
N GLY A 748 20.20 15.41 4.79
CA GLY A 748 18.89 15.89 4.32
C GLY A 748 18.22 15.07 3.21
N CYS A 749 18.85 14.02 2.68
CA CYS A 749 18.23 13.11 1.72
C CYS A 749 17.24 12.17 2.42
N THR A 750 15.97 12.18 2.01
CA THR A 750 14.91 11.31 2.57
C THR A 750 14.47 10.23 1.58
N GLN A 751 14.11 10.60 0.35
CA GLN A 751 13.62 9.68 -0.71
C GLN A 751 14.49 9.64 -1.97
N SER A 752 15.51 10.50 -2.05
CA SER A 752 16.43 10.60 -3.19
C SER A 752 17.78 11.12 -2.72
N SER A 753 18.87 10.51 -3.17
CA SER A 753 20.26 10.86 -2.84
C SER A 753 21.13 10.78 -4.10
N ARG A 754 21.48 11.96 -4.63
CA ARG A 754 22.45 12.10 -5.72
C ARG A 754 23.86 11.69 -5.32
N PRO A 755 24.36 11.98 -4.11
CA PRO A 755 25.64 11.45 -3.64
C PRO A 755 25.72 9.92 -3.70
N GLU A 756 24.68 9.20 -3.26
CA GLU A 756 24.65 7.74 -3.41
C GLU A 756 24.61 7.32 -4.88
N ALA A 757 23.81 7.97 -5.73
CA ALA A 757 23.72 7.64 -7.16
C ALA A 757 25.07 7.79 -7.89
N GLU A 758 25.81 8.85 -7.58
CA GLU A 758 27.16 9.10 -8.14
C GLU A 758 28.18 8.08 -7.62
N ALA A 759 28.14 7.75 -6.32
CA ALA A 759 28.97 6.69 -5.75
C ALA A 759 28.71 5.33 -6.42
N ILE A 760 27.43 5.01 -6.67
CA ILE A 760 27.02 3.78 -7.37
C ILE A 760 27.52 3.79 -8.81
N ALA A 761 27.46 4.91 -9.53
CA ALA A 761 28.01 5.02 -10.87
C ALA A 761 29.51 4.70 -10.91
N GLY A 762 30.28 5.22 -9.94
CA GLY A 762 31.71 4.92 -9.78
C GLY A 762 31.99 3.44 -9.45
N LEU A 763 31.17 2.84 -8.57
CA LEU A 763 31.25 1.42 -8.25
C LEU A 763 30.99 0.55 -9.48
N ILE A 764 29.97 0.87 -10.28
CA ILE A 764 29.66 0.15 -11.52
C ILE A 764 30.82 0.22 -12.51
N GLY A 765 31.43 1.38 -12.68
CA GLY A 765 32.62 1.52 -13.54
C GLY A 765 33.76 0.61 -13.10
N THR A 766 34.00 0.51 -11.80
CA THR A 766 35.05 -0.35 -11.24
C THR A 766 34.68 -1.84 -11.30
N LEU A 767 33.41 -2.18 -11.10
CA LEU A 767 32.88 -3.54 -11.24
C LEU A 767 33.00 -4.06 -12.68
N CYS A 768 32.66 -3.25 -13.68
CA CYS A 768 32.78 -3.61 -15.10
C CYS A 768 34.25 -3.79 -15.56
N ALA A 769 35.23 -3.35 -14.77
CA ALA A 769 36.64 -3.66 -15.01
C ALA A 769 37.06 -5.05 -14.51
N GLN A 770 36.19 -5.75 -13.79
CA GLN A 770 36.42 -7.10 -13.25
C GLN A 770 35.90 -8.18 -14.20
N SER A 771 36.23 -9.44 -13.91
CA SER A 771 35.69 -10.60 -14.64
C SER A 771 34.79 -11.42 -13.73
N LEU A 772 33.71 -11.96 -14.28
CA LEU A 772 32.83 -12.92 -13.64
C LEU A 772 33.35 -14.34 -13.92
N VAL A 773 33.50 -15.11 -12.86
CA VAL A 773 33.87 -16.53 -12.91
C VAL A 773 32.63 -17.36 -12.55
N ARG A 774 32.30 -18.35 -13.38
CA ARG A 774 31.26 -19.35 -13.11
C ARG A 774 31.76 -20.71 -13.58
N GLY A 775 32.26 -21.50 -12.64
CA GLY A 775 32.94 -22.77 -12.95
C GLY A 775 34.21 -22.50 -13.76
N GLU A 776 34.30 -23.13 -14.93
CA GLU A 776 35.42 -22.94 -15.88
C GLU A 776 35.24 -21.71 -16.78
N VAL A 777 34.05 -21.10 -16.79
CA VAL A 777 33.75 -19.95 -17.65
C VAL A 777 34.20 -18.67 -16.95
N VAL A 778 35.11 -17.93 -17.58
CA VAL A 778 35.53 -16.59 -17.17
C VAL A 778 35.18 -15.62 -18.29
N ARG A 779 34.46 -14.55 -17.96
CA ARG A 779 34.12 -13.48 -18.91
C ARG A 779 34.12 -12.11 -18.24
N PRO A 780 34.25 -11.00 -18.99
CA PRO A 780 34.07 -9.67 -18.44
C PRO A 780 32.70 -9.51 -17.76
N LEU A 781 32.67 -8.80 -16.63
CA LEU A 781 31.41 -8.35 -16.01
C LEU A 781 30.85 -7.18 -16.82
N THR A 782 29.55 -7.18 -17.09
CA THR A 782 28.88 -6.14 -17.88
C THR A 782 27.78 -5.46 -17.07
N THR A 783 27.28 -4.32 -17.54
CA THR A 783 26.15 -3.62 -16.88
C THR A 783 24.90 -4.48 -16.77
N ALA A 784 24.67 -5.42 -17.70
CA ALA A 784 23.55 -6.35 -17.66
C ALA A 784 23.62 -7.37 -16.50
N ASP A 785 24.82 -7.58 -15.95
CA ASP A 785 25.07 -8.45 -14.79
C ASP A 785 24.88 -7.75 -13.45
N ILE A 786 24.50 -6.46 -13.46
CA ILE A 786 24.37 -5.62 -12.28
C ILE A 786 22.91 -5.22 -12.11
N LEU A 787 22.40 -5.48 -10.90
CA LEU A 787 21.09 -5.05 -10.44
C LEU A 787 21.24 -3.98 -9.37
N VAL A 788 20.56 -2.84 -9.53
CA VAL A 788 20.52 -1.78 -8.52
C VAL A 788 19.11 -1.67 -7.96
N VAL A 789 18.99 -1.79 -6.64
CA VAL A 789 17.73 -1.70 -5.92
C VAL A 789 17.71 -0.53 -4.96
N ALA A 790 16.57 0.16 -4.88
CA ALA A 790 16.36 1.26 -3.95
C ALA A 790 14.93 1.20 -3.34
N PRO A 791 14.74 1.69 -2.11
CA PRO A 791 13.44 1.65 -1.43
C PRO A 791 12.40 2.61 -2.04
N TYR A 792 12.83 3.72 -2.65
CA TYR A 792 11.94 4.79 -3.13
C TYR A 792 11.98 4.95 -4.65
N ASN A 793 10.82 5.21 -5.25
CA ASN A 793 10.71 5.45 -6.69
C ASN A 793 11.48 6.71 -7.15
N LEU A 794 11.54 7.76 -6.31
CA LEU A 794 12.32 8.96 -6.62
C LEU A 794 13.81 8.63 -6.78
N GLN A 795 14.38 7.81 -5.89
CA GLN A 795 15.74 7.30 -6.05
C GLN A 795 15.89 6.42 -7.28
N VAL A 796 14.93 5.54 -7.56
CA VAL A 796 14.95 4.71 -8.78
C VAL A 796 15.01 5.57 -10.04
N ASN A 797 14.24 6.65 -10.09
CA ASN A 797 14.23 7.57 -11.24
C ASN A 797 15.55 8.33 -11.36
N LEU A 798 16.10 8.81 -10.24
CA LEU A 798 17.43 9.42 -10.21
C LEU A 798 18.54 8.44 -10.66
N LEU A 799 18.49 7.19 -10.20
CA LEU A 799 19.45 6.16 -10.61
C LEU A 799 19.36 5.88 -12.11
N LYS A 800 18.16 5.86 -12.70
CA LYS A 800 18.02 5.73 -14.16
C LYS A 800 18.63 6.91 -14.94
N GLU A 801 18.60 8.10 -14.36
CA GLU A 801 19.20 9.31 -14.95
C GLU A 801 20.73 9.26 -14.88
N VAL A 802 21.30 8.81 -13.76
CA VAL A 802 22.73 8.89 -13.46
C VAL A 802 23.50 7.67 -13.96
N LEU A 803 22.91 6.47 -13.91
CA LEU A 803 23.60 5.21 -14.19
C LEU A 803 23.66 4.89 -15.69
N PRO A 804 24.69 4.14 -16.15
CA PRO A 804 24.81 3.77 -17.55
C PRO A 804 23.68 2.85 -18.03
N GLN A 805 23.39 2.91 -19.34
CA GLN A 805 22.40 2.01 -19.96
C GLN A 805 22.78 0.53 -19.78
N GLY A 806 21.75 -0.31 -19.67
CA GLY A 806 21.89 -1.76 -19.50
C GLY A 806 21.90 -2.23 -18.05
N VAL A 807 22.07 -1.33 -17.07
CA VAL A 807 21.89 -1.67 -15.65
C VAL A 807 20.41 -1.88 -15.34
N GLN A 808 20.10 -2.94 -14.59
CA GLN A 808 18.73 -3.22 -14.17
C GLN A 808 18.41 -2.41 -12.91
N ILE A 809 17.44 -1.48 -12.98
CA ILE A 809 17.13 -0.54 -11.87
C ILE A 809 15.64 -0.61 -11.50
N GLY A 810 15.34 -0.56 -10.20
CA GLY A 810 13.98 -0.69 -9.69
C GLY A 810 13.89 -0.83 -8.18
N THR A 811 12.67 -0.91 -7.68
CA THR A 811 12.41 -1.17 -6.26
C THR A 811 12.56 -2.66 -5.93
N VAL A 812 12.72 -2.96 -4.64
CA VAL A 812 12.80 -4.35 -4.15
C VAL A 812 11.59 -5.19 -4.61
N ASP A 813 10.39 -4.61 -4.59
CA ASP A 813 9.13 -5.26 -5.01
C ASP A 813 9.13 -5.65 -6.50
N LYS A 814 9.74 -4.82 -7.38
CA LYS A 814 9.81 -5.08 -8.82
C LYS A 814 10.68 -6.29 -9.16
N PHE A 815 11.71 -6.55 -8.36
CA PHE A 815 12.71 -7.59 -8.62
C PHE A 815 12.47 -8.90 -7.86
N GLN A 816 11.30 -9.07 -7.25
CA GLN A 816 10.94 -10.36 -6.67
C GLN A 816 11.05 -11.48 -7.72
N GLY A 817 11.85 -12.50 -7.41
CA GLY A 817 12.11 -13.64 -8.29
C GLY A 817 13.21 -13.44 -9.35
N GLN A 818 13.73 -12.23 -9.53
CA GLN A 818 14.90 -11.98 -10.39
C GLN A 818 16.20 -12.25 -9.61
N GLU A 819 17.33 -12.31 -10.33
CA GLU A 819 18.67 -12.54 -9.77
C GLU A 819 19.74 -11.92 -10.69
N ALA A 820 20.88 -11.54 -10.12
CA ALA A 820 22.01 -11.00 -10.87
C ALA A 820 23.34 -11.41 -10.19
N PRO A 821 24.44 -11.55 -10.94
CA PRO A 821 25.76 -11.79 -10.36
C PRO A 821 26.14 -10.81 -9.25
N VAL A 822 25.87 -9.51 -9.47
CA VAL A 822 26.13 -8.44 -8.50
C VAL A 822 24.86 -7.62 -8.26
N VAL A 823 24.58 -7.33 -6.99
CA VAL A 823 23.48 -6.44 -6.59
C VAL A 823 24.02 -5.28 -5.77
N ILE A 824 23.53 -4.08 -6.06
CA ILE A 824 23.82 -2.87 -5.30
C ILE A 824 22.51 -2.37 -4.68
N VAL A 825 22.49 -2.19 -3.35
CA VAL A 825 21.35 -1.69 -2.58
C VAL A 825 21.65 -0.26 -2.17
N SER A 826 20.86 0.71 -2.65
CA SER A 826 20.92 2.11 -2.21
C SER A 826 19.94 2.31 -1.05
N MET A 827 20.42 2.66 0.13
CA MET A 827 19.56 2.94 1.29
C MET A 827 18.90 4.32 1.20
N THR A 828 19.45 5.22 0.40
CA THR A 828 18.91 6.55 0.02
C THR A 828 18.82 7.58 1.14
N THR A 829 18.27 7.20 2.28
CA THR A 829 17.99 8.10 3.39
C THR A 829 19.27 8.39 4.18
N SER A 830 19.49 9.67 4.55
CA SER A 830 20.68 10.09 5.30
C SER A 830 20.65 9.60 6.75
N LYS A 831 19.51 9.75 7.42
CA LYS A 831 19.25 9.29 8.79
C LYS A 831 18.00 8.43 8.80
N GLY A 832 18.07 7.24 9.40
CA GLY A 832 16.94 6.33 9.44
C GLY A 832 15.68 6.93 10.09
N ALA A 833 15.86 7.83 11.05
CA ALA A 833 14.78 8.54 11.74
C ALA A 833 14.00 9.50 10.81
N ASP A 834 14.63 9.97 9.73
CA ASP A 834 14.02 10.88 8.76
C ASP A 834 13.34 10.13 7.60
N ALA A 835 13.24 8.79 7.68
CA ALA A 835 12.62 7.98 6.66
C ALA A 835 11.10 8.31 6.57
N PRO A 836 10.59 8.74 5.41
CA PRO A 836 9.22 9.25 5.28
C PRO A 836 8.14 8.16 5.39
N ARG A 837 8.54 6.89 5.32
CA ARG A 837 7.67 5.73 5.55
C ARG A 837 8.01 4.99 6.85
N GLY A 838 8.74 5.68 7.75
CA GLY A 838 9.22 5.14 9.01
C GLY A 838 10.35 4.11 8.86
N THR A 839 10.94 3.77 10.00
CA THR A 839 11.95 2.72 10.16
C THR A 839 11.40 1.34 9.80
N GLU A 840 10.09 1.14 9.96
CA GLU A 840 9.41 -0.11 9.69
C GLU A 840 9.41 -0.49 8.21
N PHE A 841 9.51 0.51 7.34
CA PHE A 841 9.66 0.35 5.90
C PHE A 841 11.13 0.23 5.49
N LEU A 842 11.99 1.14 5.95
CA LEU A 842 13.38 1.23 5.51
C LEU A 842 14.25 0.06 6.02
N PHE A 843 14.14 -0.26 7.32
CA PHE A 843 14.86 -1.37 7.95
C PHE A 843 14.01 -2.64 8.04
N ASN A 844 13.06 -2.81 7.12
CA ASN A 844 12.24 -4.01 7.08
C ASN A 844 13.13 -5.24 6.80
N PRO A 845 13.16 -6.25 7.69
CA PRO A 845 14.08 -7.39 7.55
C PRO A 845 13.79 -8.21 6.28
N ASN A 846 12.51 -8.36 5.92
CA ASN A 846 12.09 -9.09 4.72
C ASN A 846 12.49 -8.35 3.44
N ARG A 847 12.38 -7.01 3.40
CA ARG A 847 12.86 -6.20 2.28
C ARG A 847 14.37 -6.29 2.13
N PHE A 848 15.10 -6.18 3.23
CA PHE A 848 16.55 -6.31 3.24
C PHE A 848 17.00 -7.69 2.77
N ASN A 849 16.39 -8.77 3.31
CA ASN A 849 16.61 -10.14 2.86
C ASN A 849 16.39 -10.27 1.35
N VAL A 850 15.24 -9.79 0.84
CA VAL A 850 14.94 -9.88 -0.59
C VAL A 850 15.94 -9.10 -1.43
N ALA A 851 16.36 -7.92 -1.00
CA ALA A 851 17.34 -7.09 -1.70
C ALA A 851 18.71 -7.80 -1.83
N ILE A 852 19.31 -8.23 -0.72
CA ILE A 852 20.65 -8.84 -0.74
C ILE A 852 20.63 -10.25 -1.37
N SER A 853 19.54 -11.01 -1.20
CA SER A 853 19.39 -12.37 -1.78
C SER A 853 19.05 -12.40 -3.27
N ARG A 854 18.98 -11.22 -3.92
CA ARG A 854 19.00 -11.13 -5.39
C ARG A 854 20.38 -11.43 -5.97
N ALA A 855 21.45 -11.26 -5.18
CA ALA A 855 22.81 -11.48 -5.64
C ALA A 855 23.12 -12.97 -5.74
N GLU A 856 23.81 -13.36 -6.81
CA GLU A 856 24.43 -14.69 -6.88
C GLU A 856 25.78 -14.71 -6.17
N CYS A 857 26.61 -13.68 -6.38
CA CYS A 857 27.99 -13.62 -5.91
C CYS A 857 28.19 -12.56 -4.84
N LEU A 858 27.92 -11.29 -5.17
CA LEU A 858 28.26 -10.12 -4.36
C LEU A 858 27.05 -9.19 -4.19
N ALA A 859 26.73 -8.84 -2.94
CA ALA A 859 25.80 -7.77 -2.61
C ALA A 859 26.57 -6.59 -2.00
N ILE A 860 26.33 -5.38 -2.50
CA ILE A 860 26.94 -4.14 -2.00
C ILE A 860 25.84 -3.23 -1.47
N VAL A 861 25.89 -2.84 -0.21
CA VAL A 861 24.94 -1.91 0.41
C VAL A 861 25.59 -0.53 0.49
N VAL A 862 25.00 0.46 -0.18
CA VAL A 862 25.40 1.86 -0.17
C VAL A 862 24.46 2.62 0.75
N HIS A 863 25.01 3.36 1.72
CA HIS A 863 24.20 4.05 2.73
C HIS A 863 24.84 5.34 3.23
N GLY A 864 24.00 6.22 3.78
CA GLY A 864 24.44 7.39 4.55
C GLY A 864 25.31 7.02 5.75
N THR A 865 26.33 7.84 6.04
CA THR A 865 27.19 7.68 7.23
C THR A 865 26.43 7.79 8.56
N GLU A 866 25.33 8.53 8.57
CA GLU A 866 24.48 8.76 9.74
C GLU A 866 23.19 7.92 9.71
N LEU A 867 23.12 6.88 8.85
CA LEU A 867 21.89 6.12 8.61
C LEU A 867 21.36 5.46 9.90
N LEU A 868 22.25 4.97 10.75
CA LEU A 868 21.91 4.33 12.03
C LEU A 868 21.84 5.32 13.20
N ASP A 869 22.13 6.60 12.98
CA ASP A 869 22.09 7.62 14.02
C ASP A 869 20.65 8.04 14.31
N GLY A 870 20.28 8.04 15.58
CA GLY A 870 18.94 8.41 16.02
C GLY A 870 18.70 8.13 17.51
N ALA A 871 17.74 8.85 18.09
CA ALA A 871 17.24 8.55 19.44
C ALA A 871 16.19 7.43 19.34
N TRP A 872 16.66 6.18 19.35
CA TRP A 872 15.80 5.00 19.21
C TRP A 872 15.16 4.64 20.55
N THR A 873 13.86 4.92 20.71
CA THR A 873 13.12 4.69 21.97
C THR A 873 12.25 3.44 21.95
N LYS A 874 11.97 2.86 20.77
CA LYS A 874 11.13 1.66 20.61
C LYS A 874 11.98 0.40 20.45
N ILE A 875 11.66 -0.65 21.20
CA ILE A 875 12.37 -1.96 21.14
C ILE A 875 12.31 -2.55 19.73
N ASP A 876 11.18 -2.42 19.03
CA ASP A 876 11.03 -2.98 17.69
C ASP A 876 11.89 -2.25 16.64
N ASP A 877 12.13 -0.94 16.81
CA ASP A 877 13.07 -0.20 15.96
C ASP A 877 14.50 -0.70 16.17
N LEU A 878 14.89 -0.90 17.43
CA LEU A 878 16.19 -1.47 17.77
C LEU A 878 16.40 -2.87 17.17
N ARG A 879 15.37 -3.72 17.20
CA ARG A 879 15.43 -5.07 16.57
C ARG A 879 15.65 -4.98 15.06
N ARG A 880 14.98 -4.06 14.37
CA ARG A 880 15.11 -3.85 12.92
C ARG A 880 16.50 -3.33 12.56
N LEU A 881 16.99 -2.34 13.30
CA LEU A 881 18.32 -1.77 13.13
C LEU A 881 19.43 -2.80 13.39
N ASN A 882 19.24 -3.68 14.38
CA ASN A 882 20.22 -4.70 14.75
C ASN A 882 20.55 -5.65 13.59
N LEU A 883 19.58 -6.01 12.74
CA LEU A 883 19.86 -6.84 11.55
C LEU A 883 20.82 -6.13 10.59
N PHE A 884 20.59 -4.84 10.33
CA PHE A 884 21.43 -4.05 9.44
C PHE A 884 22.83 -3.84 10.04
N ALA A 885 22.91 -3.47 11.32
CA ALA A 885 24.18 -3.31 12.02
C ALA A 885 24.98 -4.61 12.08
N HIS A 886 24.31 -5.75 12.28
CA HIS A 886 24.95 -7.07 12.22
C HIS A 886 25.49 -7.38 10.81
N ALA A 887 24.71 -7.05 9.77
CA ALA A 887 25.14 -7.21 8.38
C ALA A 887 26.38 -6.38 8.05
N GLU A 888 26.41 -5.13 8.51
CA GLU A 888 27.56 -4.22 8.36
C GLU A 888 28.80 -4.76 9.11
N ALA A 889 28.63 -5.23 10.34
CA ALA A 889 29.70 -5.80 11.15
C ALA A 889 30.28 -7.10 10.56
N VAL A 890 29.45 -7.93 9.92
CA VAL A 890 29.91 -9.16 9.23
C VAL A 890 30.66 -8.83 7.93
N ALA A 891 30.34 -7.71 7.30
CA ALA A 891 30.98 -7.27 6.06
C ALA A 891 32.31 -6.53 6.26
N ALA A 892 32.50 -5.91 7.43
CA ALA A 892 33.75 -5.27 7.85
C ALA A 892 34.87 -6.31 8.04
#